data_AF-A0A0S4JS37-F1
#
_entry.id   AF-A0A0S4JS37-F1
#
_cell.length_a   1.000
_cell.length_b   1.000
_cell.length_c   1.000
_cell.angle_alpha   90.00
_cell.angle_beta   90.00
_cell.angle_gamma   90.00
#
_symmetry.space_group_name_H-M   'P 1'
#
loop_
_entity.id
_entity.type
_entity.pdbx_description
1 polymer ?
#
loop_
_entity_poly.entity_id
_entity_poly.type
_entity_poly.pdbx_seq_one_letter_code
_entity_poly.pdbx_strand_id
1 'polypeptide(L)'
;MLNARSEQLEKQNGGSASTLSDVRSNIARLEARARSMLSGSDNQVLRSGRSVFEHSKSTLAESTRRPSGATVTQHTPVELFMANLGFDIQEQQRLLQQLQMQVPKRSTLNAGYDEEEGNLFFQGRGGASVTDTAIDLDAFVASRRSECLQRCVDDVHRQISDRTRELAEQQINAMWERRSDAIIEALEGRSLGAYRPGTQPPSNLTNTSYQSITNINSTDINRLLAAKMHAFAHVVDVAQPQEWCSHFNAFAQETAPAEGDETSSLWFTVSSILAPVSRSVTSSAEVGLDGVKKYVASSRLVLERKFLASIFMEVLKIPISKFEEMEHMHAEKVVEVIEQYVGRGVDVWSLILTAMRCGRYDAAYVFASRVPTGVKAPLQAALDAIDGTPQLARNDMKPFVDLRSYFLEETTRASYHRTAVLFMLLVGTVSQPGQDSDSVLAHFVAAIDRVSNSIEDMLWMRLMCIRQIEASSLPVQSLLDLQQSVLADIPQLLALPGSTSAKVASVLFYTLLPSTALRLLQDSREFFCDAVHIALSFHAAHLLRCTSAESQMNLSGALQAYACKALEMEDLKVTRHVAPTLFRYFWKSDSVEAFVELCRNSVICVKLFGQLGDGVANEGALLHSSAACQPELLTTMDTIADAAATAGQVELAVHILLVLDRLAVQQRDVQTSQEALRKATLTLNPALSHSAHYTSGSSVHRENLVLYSRRLKDRLQQSAADIGGREVQAFFHLCLIAEFHSLYHKNQHDQAVTTFLQLRFLPTQASDVDDSAEQFNTSVSDDVVTAMPPTVVLFLKLELSLLRKLSAAERAPVIQMAKAIIRWVSKWRFNARKDLMRELQSVESQFDA
;
A
#
# COMPACT_ATOMS: atom_id res chain seq x y z
N MET A 1 -31.23 47.08 -22.93
CA MET A 1 -30.84 46.20 -24.06
C MET A 1 -29.53 45.43 -23.83
N LEU A 2 -29.03 45.27 -22.60
CA LEU A 2 -27.88 44.40 -22.30
C LEU A 2 -28.22 43.19 -21.40
N ASN A 3 -29.39 43.14 -20.78
CA ASN A 3 -29.81 41.97 -19.98
C ASN A 3 -30.57 40.89 -20.79
N ALA A 4 -31.22 41.26 -21.90
CA ALA A 4 -31.97 40.31 -22.73
C ALA A 4 -31.08 39.40 -23.61
N ARG A 5 -29.79 39.74 -23.76
CA ARG A 5 -28.85 38.94 -24.57
C ARG A 5 -28.08 37.89 -23.75
N SER A 6 -28.04 38.03 -22.42
CA SER A 6 -27.45 37.04 -21.51
C SER A 6 -28.41 35.86 -21.29
N GLU A 7 -29.71 36.12 -21.14
CA GLU A 7 -30.73 35.06 -20.98
C GLU A 7 -30.99 34.25 -22.27
N GLN A 8 -30.66 34.80 -23.45
CA GLN A 8 -30.73 34.04 -24.71
C GLN A 8 -29.50 33.17 -24.97
N LEU A 9 -28.32 33.50 -24.42
CA LEU A 9 -27.12 32.68 -24.52
C LEU A 9 -27.10 31.53 -23.49
N GLU A 10 -27.74 31.69 -22.32
CA GLU A 10 -27.95 30.57 -21.40
C GLU A 10 -29.04 29.60 -21.87
N LYS A 11 -29.99 30.04 -22.69
CA LYS A 11 -30.99 29.14 -23.30
C LYS A 11 -30.49 28.35 -24.52
N GLN A 12 -29.32 28.67 -25.08
CA GLN A 12 -28.73 27.91 -26.20
C GLN A 12 -27.54 27.00 -25.84
N ASN A 13 -26.99 27.10 -24.62
CA ASN A 13 -25.95 26.18 -24.12
C ASN A 13 -26.36 25.36 -22.88
N GLY A 14 -27.66 25.36 -22.51
CA GLY A 14 -28.17 24.69 -21.30
C GLY A 14 -28.32 23.16 -21.33
N GLY A 15 -27.86 22.47 -22.38
CA GLY A 15 -28.12 21.04 -22.58
C GLY A 15 -27.22 20.06 -21.80
N SER A 16 -25.96 20.41 -21.52
CA SER A 16 -24.98 19.46 -20.94
C SER A 16 -24.60 19.73 -19.48
N ALA A 17 -24.70 20.98 -19.01
CA ALA A 17 -24.36 21.32 -17.62
C ALA A 17 -25.51 21.04 -16.64
N SER A 18 -26.76 21.19 -17.08
CA SER A 18 -27.95 20.90 -16.24
C SER A 18 -28.13 19.40 -16.00
N THR A 19 -27.85 18.57 -17.00
CA THR A 19 -27.93 17.11 -16.92
C THR A 19 -26.86 16.50 -16.00
N LEU A 20 -25.64 17.04 -16.00
CA LEU A 20 -24.56 16.59 -15.10
C LEU A 20 -24.77 17.06 -13.64
N SER A 21 -25.36 18.24 -13.46
CA SER A 21 -25.80 18.77 -12.15
C SER A 21 -26.95 17.96 -11.57
N ASP A 22 -27.95 17.62 -12.38
CA ASP A 22 -29.09 16.79 -11.98
C ASP A 22 -28.67 15.35 -11.64
N VAL A 23 -27.69 14.79 -12.36
CA VAL A 23 -27.14 13.46 -12.09
C VAL A 23 -26.31 13.43 -10.80
N ARG A 24 -25.47 14.44 -10.52
CA ARG A 24 -24.75 14.55 -9.24
C ARG A 24 -25.71 14.75 -8.06
N SER A 25 -26.77 15.53 -8.24
CA SER A 25 -27.85 15.71 -7.27
C SER A 25 -28.61 14.40 -6.99
N ASN A 26 -28.89 13.62 -8.04
CA ASN A 26 -29.58 12.33 -7.90
C ASN A 26 -28.68 11.23 -7.32
N ILE A 27 -27.38 11.23 -7.62
CA ILE A 27 -26.38 10.36 -6.96
C ILE A 27 -26.25 10.73 -5.49
N ALA A 28 -26.19 12.02 -5.16
CA ALA A 28 -26.16 12.48 -3.78
C ALA A 28 -27.46 12.13 -3.02
N ARG A 29 -28.62 12.14 -3.68
CA ARG A 29 -29.89 11.64 -3.11
C ARG A 29 -29.88 10.12 -2.94
N LEU A 30 -29.32 9.37 -3.89
CA LEU A 30 -29.10 7.93 -3.80
C LEU A 30 -28.20 7.57 -2.62
N GLU A 31 -27.10 8.28 -2.45
CA GLU A 31 -26.18 8.12 -1.32
C GLU A 31 -26.82 8.54 0.00
N ALA A 32 -27.55 9.65 0.06
CA ALA A 32 -28.22 10.11 1.27
C ALA A 32 -29.35 9.16 1.70
N ARG A 33 -30.09 8.59 0.75
CA ARG A 33 -31.16 7.63 1.02
C ARG A 33 -30.60 6.24 1.38
N ALA A 34 -29.50 5.82 0.77
CA ALA A 34 -28.74 4.65 1.20
C ALA A 34 -28.21 4.82 2.63
N ARG A 35 -27.60 5.98 2.96
CA ARG A 35 -27.15 6.31 4.33
C ARG A 35 -28.29 6.36 5.35
N SER A 36 -29.46 6.88 4.97
CA SER A 36 -30.66 6.91 5.82
C SER A 36 -31.24 5.52 6.09
N MET A 37 -31.13 4.58 5.16
CA MET A 37 -31.51 3.17 5.39
C MET A 37 -30.45 2.42 6.22
N LEU A 38 -29.18 2.80 6.10
CA LEU A 38 -28.06 2.26 6.89
C LEU A 38 -28.07 2.73 8.37
N SER A 39 -28.75 3.83 8.69
CA SER A 39 -28.91 4.32 10.08
C SER A 39 -30.08 3.68 10.84
N GLY A 40 -30.93 2.88 10.17
CA GLY A 40 -32.02 2.13 10.80
C GLY A 40 -31.51 0.82 11.42
N SER A 41 -32.02 0.46 12.60
CA SER A 41 -31.59 -0.66 13.46
C SER A 41 -31.71 -2.08 12.87
N ASP A 42 -32.02 -2.25 11.59
CA ASP A 42 -32.20 -3.55 10.96
C ASP A 42 -30.94 -4.00 10.19
N ASN A 43 -30.05 -4.66 10.94
CA ASN A 43 -28.84 -5.32 10.45
C ASN A 43 -29.08 -6.47 9.43
N GLN A 44 -30.32 -6.73 9.00
CA GLN A 44 -30.63 -7.74 7.99
C GLN A 44 -30.39 -7.25 6.54
N VAL A 45 -30.50 -5.94 6.27
CA VAL A 45 -30.32 -5.40 4.91
C VAL A 45 -28.84 -5.33 4.51
N LEU A 46 -27.93 -5.33 5.49
CA LEU A 46 -26.48 -5.32 5.30
C LEU A 46 -25.91 -6.62 4.70
N ARG A 47 -26.67 -7.72 4.62
CA ARG A 47 -26.19 -9.00 4.07
C ARG A 47 -26.42 -9.20 2.58
N SER A 48 -27.16 -8.32 1.88
CA SER A 48 -27.73 -8.73 0.59
C SER A 48 -27.62 -7.74 -0.56
N GLY A 49 -26.70 -6.77 -0.57
CA GLY A 49 -26.41 -6.04 -1.82
C GLY A 49 -25.81 -6.95 -2.93
N ARG A 50 -24.98 -7.92 -2.53
CA ARG A 50 -24.46 -8.98 -3.39
C ARG A 50 -25.45 -10.13 -3.52
N SER A 51 -26.13 -10.51 -2.42
CA SER A 51 -27.10 -11.60 -2.44
C SER A 51 -28.39 -11.25 -3.20
N VAL A 52 -28.90 -10.01 -3.17
CA VAL A 52 -30.07 -9.57 -3.96
C VAL A 52 -29.73 -9.51 -5.45
N PHE A 53 -28.54 -9.05 -5.82
CA PHE A 53 -28.10 -9.03 -7.23
C PHE A 53 -27.85 -10.45 -7.77
N GLU A 54 -27.17 -11.32 -7.00
CA GLU A 54 -27.00 -12.73 -7.36
C GLU A 54 -28.34 -13.49 -7.34
N HIS A 55 -29.26 -13.16 -6.42
CA HIS A 55 -30.61 -13.69 -6.41
C HIS A 55 -31.36 -13.22 -7.66
N SER A 56 -31.27 -11.94 -8.05
CA SER A 56 -31.88 -11.40 -9.27
C SER A 56 -31.33 -12.08 -10.54
N LYS A 57 -30.02 -12.33 -10.59
CA LYS A 57 -29.34 -13.05 -11.67
C LYS A 57 -29.77 -14.53 -11.72
N SER A 58 -29.92 -15.17 -10.56
CA SER A 58 -30.44 -16.53 -10.41
C SER A 58 -31.91 -16.61 -10.83
N THR A 59 -32.76 -15.65 -10.42
CA THR A 59 -34.18 -15.60 -10.79
C THR A 59 -34.37 -15.39 -12.30
N LEU A 60 -33.49 -14.59 -12.94
CA LEU A 60 -33.48 -14.39 -14.40
C LEU A 60 -32.99 -15.65 -15.15
N ALA A 61 -31.99 -16.35 -14.60
CA ALA A 61 -31.52 -17.64 -15.12
C ALA A 61 -32.56 -18.76 -14.95
N GLU A 62 -33.45 -18.64 -13.97
CA GLU A 62 -34.51 -19.61 -13.68
C GLU A 62 -35.80 -19.31 -14.48
N SER A 63 -36.09 -18.04 -14.77
CA SER A 63 -37.19 -17.64 -15.67
C SER A 63 -36.92 -18.01 -17.14
N THR A 64 -35.65 -18.09 -17.55
CA THR A 64 -35.24 -18.53 -18.90
C THR A 64 -35.28 -20.05 -19.10
N ARG A 65 -35.50 -20.84 -18.02
CA ARG A 65 -35.57 -22.33 -18.07
C ARG A 65 -36.99 -22.90 -18.11
N ARG A 66 -38.05 -22.09 -18.13
CA ARG A 66 -39.44 -22.60 -18.24
C ARG A 66 -39.86 -22.84 -19.70
N PRO A 67 -40.63 -23.91 -20.00
CA PRO A 67 -41.08 -24.17 -21.36
C PRO A 67 -42.14 -23.15 -21.81
N SER A 68 -42.03 -22.81 -23.10
CA SER A 68 -42.86 -21.94 -23.95
C SER A 68 -44.32 -21.76 -23.52
N GLY A 69 -44.71 -20.52 -23.20
CA GLY A 69 -46.12 -20.14 -23.03
C GLY A 69 -46.44 -18.83 -22.30
N ALA A 70 -45.46 -18.05 -21.82
CA ALA A 70 -45.73 -16.77 -21.15
C ALA A 70 -44.92 -15.63 -21.80
N THR A 71 -45.59 -14.56 -22.23
CA THR A 71 -44.96 -13.30 -22.62
C THR A 71 -44.34 -12.66 -21.39
N VAL A 72 -43.01 -12.77 -21.25
CA VAL A 72 -42.25 -12.08 -20.21
C VAL A 72 -41.59 -10.85 -20.85
N THR A 73 -41.90 -9.66 -20.34
CA THR A 73 -41.12 -8.44 -20.59
C THR A 73 -39.70 -8.67 -20.11
N GLN A 74 -38.73 -8.62 -21.03
CA GLN A 74 -37.30 -8.78 -20.72
C GLN A 74 -36.84 -7.61 -19.84
N HIS A 75 -36.79 -7.80 -18.52
CA HIS A 75 -36.15 -6.86 -17.61
C HIS A 75 -34.68 -7.25 -17.43
N THR A 76 -33.77 -6.27 -17.55
CA THR A 76 -32.34 -6.48 -17.29
C THR A 76 -32.08 -6.64 -15.78
N PRO A 77 -31.00 -7.34 -15.34
CA PRO A 77 -30.66 -7.50 -13.90
C PRO A 77 -30.60 -6.19 -13.11
N VAL A 78 -30.26 -5.10 -13.81
CA VAL A 78 -30.19 -3.74 -13.27
C VAL A 78 -31.59 -3.18 -12.95
N GLU A 79 -32.60 -3.45 -13.79
CA GLU A 79 -33.99 -3.03 -13.54
C GLU A 79 -34.60 -3.76 -12.34
N LEU A 80 -34.33 -5.06 -12.20
CA LEU A 80 -34.73 -5.86 -11.03
C LEU A 80 -34.04 -5.39 -9.74
N PHE A 81 -32.77 -5.00 -9.82
CA PHE A 81 -32.04 -4.43 -8.69
C PHE A 81 -32.59 -3.07 -8.26
N MET A 82 -32.91 -2.18 -9.21
CA MET A 82 -33.54 -0.90 -8.92
C MET A 82 -34.96 -1.06 -8.37
N ALA A 83 -35.74 -2.02 -8.87
CA ALA A 83 -37.05 -2.35 -8.31
C ALA A 83 -36.95 -2.82 -6.84
N ASN A 84 -35.96 -3.65 -6.52
CA ASN A 84 -35.70 -4.12 -5.15
C ASN A 84 -35.22 -3.01 -4.20
N LEU A 85 -34.70 -1.91 -4.73
CA LEU A 85 -34.36 -0.69 -3.99
C LEU A 85 -35.54 0.31 -3.90
N GLY A 86 -36.71 -0.04 -4.43
CA GLY A 86 -37.94 0.75 -4.34
C GLY A 86 -38.09 1.85 -5.40
N PHE A 87 -37.32 1.81 -6.49
CA PHE A 87 -37.48 2.74 -7.61
C PHE A 87 -38.67 2.32 -8.48
N ASP A 88 -39.50 3.28 -8.88
CA ASP A 88 -40.59 3.00 -9.81
C ASP A 88 -40.09 2.83 -11.26
N ILE A 89 -40.96 2.30 -12.13
CA ILE A 89 -40.62 1.97 -13.52
C ILE A 89 -40.24 3.22 -14.34
N GLN A 90 -40.79 4.40 -14.02
CA GLN A 90 -40.45 5.65 -14.72
C GLN A 90 -39.07 6.17 -14.29
N GLU A 91 -38.73 6.06 -13.01
CA GLU A 91 -37.41 6.40 -12.47
C GLU A 91 -36.33 5.46 -13.02
N GLN A 92 -36.63 4.16 -13.10
CA GLN A 92 -35.75 3.16 -13.70
C GLN A 92 -35.41 3.49 -15.16
N GLN A 93 -36.44 3.77 -15.97
CA GLN A 93 -36.28 4.10 -17.38
C GLN A 93 -35.50 5.41 -17.57
N ARG A 94 -35.75 6.43 -16.74
CA ARG A 94 -35.05 7.71 -16.81
C ARG A 94 -33.55 7.58 -16.49
N LEU A 95 -33.19 6.79 -15.48
CA LEU A 95 -31.79 6.56 -15.07
C LEU A 95 -31.01 5.75 -16.11
N LEU A 96 -31.62 4.72 -16.69
CA LEU A 96 -31.02 3.91 -17.75
C LEU A 96 -30.77 4.72 -19.03
N GLN A 97 -31.71 5.59 -19.41
CA GLN A 97 -31.57 6.46 -20.58
C GLN A 97 -30.45 7.50 -20.39
N GLN A 98 -30.23 7.97 -19.15
CA GLN A 98 -29.16 8.92 -18.83
C GLN A 98 -27.77 8.26 -18.77
N LEU A 99 -27.69 6.98 -18.37
CA LEU A 99 -26.44 6.20 -18.36
C LEU A 99 -26.00 5.78 -19.77
N GLN A 100 -26.93 5.45 -20.67
CA GLN A 100 -26.64 5.14 -22.08
C GLN A 100 -26.05 6.33 -22.84
N MET A 101 -26.31 7.56 -22.40
CA MET A 101 -25.77 8.79 -23.00
C MET A 101 -24.29 9.05 -22.65
N GLN A 102 -23.67 8.27 -21.74
CA GLN A 102 -22.26 8.43 -21.34
C GLN A 102 -21.29 7.38 -21.91
N VAL A 103 -21.76 6.37 -22.64
CA VAL A 103 -20.84 5.42 -23.31
C VAL A 103 -20.19 6.13 -24.51
N PRO A 104 -18.84 6.26 -24.56
CA PRO A 104 -18.17 6.91 -25.68
C PRO A 104 -18.42 6.10 -26.95
N LYS A 105 -19.11 6.68 -27.95
CA LYS A 105 -19.15 6.11 -29.29
C LYS A 105 -17.73 6.15 -29.87
N ARG A 106 -17.01 5.02 -29.88
CA ARG A 106 -15.76 4.86 -30.65
C ARG A 106 -16.07 5.15 -32.12
N SER A 107 -15.71 6.33 -32.58
CA SER A 107 -15.71 6.72 -33.98
C SER A 107 -14.64 5.91 -34.73
N THR A 108 -15.09 4.99 -35.57
CA THR A 108 -14.30 4.38 -36.64
C THR A 108 -13.97 5.44 -37.70
N LEU A 109 -12.71 5.88 -37.73
CA LEU A 109 -12.14 6.62 -38.85
C LEU A 109 -10.83 5.94 -39.27
N ASN A 110 -10.81 5.53 -40.53
CA ASN A 110 -9.77 4.80 -41.24
C ASN A 110 -8.42 5.53 -41.28
N ALA A 111 -7.32 4.77 -41.15
CA ALA A 111 -6.08 4.97 -41.93
C ALA A 111 -5.22 3.69 -41.93
N GLY A 112 -5.31 2.94 -43.04
CA GLY A 112 -4.34 2.11 -43.76
C GLY A 112 -3.15 1.40 -43.08
N TYR A 113 -3.15 0.07 -43.24
CA TYR A 113 -2.05 -0.86 -43.58
C TYR A 113 -0.67 -0.71 -42.89
N ASP A 114 -0.30 -1.66 -42.02
CA ASP A 114 0.34 -2.91 -42.43
C ASP A 114 0.10 -4.00 -41.37
N GLU A 115 -0.39 -5.15 -41.83
CA GLU A 115 -0.45 -6.40 -41.08
C GLU A 115 0.90 -7.11 -41.23
N GLU A 116 1.52 -7.52 -40.13
CA GLU A 116 1.77 -8.95 -39.92
C GLU A 116 2.13 -9.27 -38.46
N GLU A 117 1.51 -10.35 -38.00
CA GLU A 117 1.78 -11.19 -36.82
C GLU A 117 1.05 -10.91 -35.50
N GLY A 118 0.13 -11.84 -35.17
CA GLY A 118 -0.19 -12.18 -33.78
C GLY A 118 -1.67 -12.24 -33.37
N ASN A 119 -2.61 -12.38 -34.32
CA ASN A 119 -4.01 -12.70 -34.00
C ASN A 119 -4.13 -14.16 -33.54
N LEU A 120 -4.81 -14.43 -32.41
CA LEU A 120 -5.64 -15.62 -32.18
C LEU A 120 -6.38 -15.52 -30.82
N PHE A 121 -7.50 -14.80 -30.76
CA PHE A 121 -8.59 -15.16 -29.81
C PHE A 121 -10.01 -14.74 -30.22
N PHE A 122 -10.21 -14.07 -31.36
CA PHE A 122 -11.56 -13.72 -31.80
C PHE A 122 -11.74 -13.86 -33.31
N GLN A 123 -12.51 -14.89 -33.71
CA GLN A 123 -13.41 -14.90 -34.87
C GLN A 123 -14.27 -16.18 -34.78
N GLY A 124 -15.60 -16.16 -34.78
CA GLY A 124 -16.53 -15.05 -34.78
C GLY A 124 -17.98 -15.53 -34.83
N ARG A 125 -18.92 -14.60 -34.80
CA ARG A 125 -20.14 -14.58 -35.62
C ARG A 125 -20.79 -13.21 -35.50
N GLY A 126 -21.07 -12.61 -36.65
CA GLY A 126 -21.60 -11.25 -36.76
C GLY A 126 -23.00 -11.08 -36.19
N GLY A 127 -23.25 -9.83 -35.79
CA GLY A 127 -24.51 -9.34 -35.25
C GLY A 127 -24.20 -8.40 -34.09
N ALA A 128 -24.10 -7.08 -34.36
CA ALA A 128 -24.00 -6.08 -33.32
C ALA A 128 -25.28 -6.13 -32.47
N SER A 129 -25.21 -6.88 -31.38
CA SER A 129 -26.27 -7.17 -30.43
C SER A 129 -26.17 -6.15 -29.29
N VAL A 130 -27.34 -5.68 -28.83
CA VAL A 130 -27.54 -4.82 -27.64
C VAL A 130 -26.78 -5.31 -26.39
N THR A 131 -26.35 -6.58 -26.38
CA THR A 131 -25.50 -7.19 -25.35
C THR A 131 -24.13 -6.55 -25.19
N ASP A 132 -23.45 -6.10 -26.25
CA ASP A 132 -22.08 -5.59 -26.11
C ASP A 132 -22.03 -4.24 -25.38
N THR A 133 -23.05 -3.40 -25.58
CA THR A 133 -23.24 -2.15 -24.82
C THR A 133 -23.70 -2.38 -23.38
N ALA A 134 -24.37 -3.50 -23.09
CA ALA A 134 -24.78 -3.87 -21.73
C ALA A 134 -23.59 -4.41 -20.91
N ILE A 135 -22.70 -5.16 -21.55
CA ILE A 135 -21.46 -5.68 -20.93
C ILE A 135 -20.51 -4.53 -20.54
N ASP A 136 -20.41 -3.48 -21.36
CA ASP A 136 -19.59 -2.29 -21.05
C ASP A 136 -20.18 -1.45 -19.89
N LEU A 137 -21.51 -1.38 -19.78
CA LEU A 137 -22.18 -0.66 -18.69
C LEU A 137 -22.07 -1.43 -17.36
N ASP A 138 -22.21 -2.76 -17.40
CA ASP A 138 -22.04 -3.63 -16.23
C ASP A 138 -20.60 -3.58 -15.68
N ALA A 139 -19.59 -3.54 -16.57
CA ALA A 139 -18.19 -3.40 -16.18
C ALA A 139 -17.89 -2.03 -15.55
N PHE A 140 -18.44 -0.95 -16.11
CA PHE A 140 -18.30 0.39 -15.57
C PHE A 140 -18.97 0.55 -14.19
N VAL A 141 -20.18 0.02 -14.03
CA VAL A 141 -20.91 0.03 -12.75
C VAL A 141 -20.21 -0.84 -11.71
N ALA A 142 -19.67 -2.01 -12.09
CA ALA A 142 -18.87 -2.85 -11.20
C ALA A 142 -17.61 -2.14 -10.71
N SER A 143 -16.91 -1.42 -11.59
CA SER A 143 -15.71 -0.64 -11.24
C SER A 143 -16.04 0.51 -10.27
N ARG A 144 -17.08 1.29 -10.54
CA ARG A 144 -17.53 2.37 -9.64
C ARG A 144 -18.09 1.87 -8.32
N ARG A 145 -18.72 0.70 -8.30
CA ARG A 145 -19.16 0.02 -7.09
C ARG A 145 -17.99 -0.45 -6.24
N SER A 146 -16.95 -1.02 -6.86
CA SER A 146 -15.72 -1.44 -6.19
C SER A 146 -15.04 -0.24 -5.52
N GLU A 147 -14.96 0.90 -6.23
CA GLU A 147 -14.40 2.14 -5.71
C GLU A 147 -15.21 2.71 -4.53
N CYS A 148 -16.54 2.68 -4.59
CA CYS A 148 -17.40 3.21 -3.53
C CYS A 148 -17.42 2.31 -2.28
N LEU A 149 -17.45 0.99 -2.47
CA LEU A 149 -17.34 0.02 -1.37
C LEU A 149 -15.97 0.11 -0.70
N GLN A 150 -14.90 0.29 -1.47
CA GLN A 150 -13.56 0.51 -0.93
C GLN A 150 -13.53 1.76 -0.04
N ARG A 151 -14.09 2.89 -0.50
CA ARG A 151 -14.16 4.13 0.31
C ARG A 151 -14.99 3.97 1.59
N CYS A 152 -16.12 3.26 1.52
CA CYS A 152 -16.94 2.98 2.72
C CYS A 152 -16.21 2.06 3.71
N VAL A 153 -15.49 1.06 3.22
CA VAL A 153 -14.66 0.16 4.05
C VAL A 153 -13.49 0.93 4.68
N ASP A 154 -12.85 1.80 3.91
CA ASP A 154 -11.77 2.67 4.40
C ASP A 154 -12.28 3.66 5.46
N ASP A 155 -13.48 4.22 5.30
CA ASP A 155 -14.12 5.11 6.27
C ASP A 155 -14.57 4.37 7.54
N VAL A 156 -15.10 3.15 7.42
CA VAL A 156 -15.41 2.30 8.58
C VAL A 156 -14.13 1.89 9.32
N HIS A 157 -13.07 1.53 8.60
CA HIS A 157 -11.77 1.23 9.21
C HIS A 157 -11.16 2.47 9.87
N ARG A 158 -11.30 3.66 9.27
CA ARG A 158 -10.89 4.92 9.89
C ARG A 158 -11.70 5.20 11.15
N GLN A 159 -13.03 5.05 11.13
CA GLN A 159 -13.87 5.21 12.30
C GLN A 159 -13.55 4.20 13.41
N ILE A 160 -13.28 2.94 13.07
CA ILE A 160 -12.85 1.93 14.03
C ILE A 160 -11.47 2.29 14.59
N SER A 161 -10.52 2.72 13.75
CA SER A 161 -9.19 3.15 14.20
C SER A 161 -9.26 4.37 15.12
N ASP A 162 -10.08 5.37 14.78
CA ASP A 162 -10.31 6.56 15.59
C ASP A 162 -11.01 6.21 16.91
N ARG A 163 -12.01 5.31 16.89
CA ARG A 163 -12.69 4.81 18.10
C ARG A 163 -11.75 4.00 18.99
N THR A 164 -10.88 3.19 18.39
CA THR A 164 -9.89 2.38 19.11
C THR A 164 -8.83 3.29 19.73
N ARG A 165 -8.42 4.35 19.03
CA ARG A 165 -7.53 5.39 19.54
C ARG A 165 -8.18 6.17 20.70
N GLU A 166 -9.43 6.60 20.56
CA GLU A 166 -10.19 7.26 21.63
C GLU A 166 -10.33 6.37 22.87
N LEU A 167 -10.64 5.08 22.69
CA LEU A 167 -10.77 4.13 23.79
C LEU A 167 -9.41 3.83 24.45
N ALA A 168 -8.34 3.74 23.67
CA ALA A 168 -6.98 3.61 24.18
C ALA A 168 -6.56 4.86 24.97
N GLU A 169 -6.85 6.06 24.48
CA GLU A 169 -6.60 7.32 25.19
C GLU A 169 -7.43 7.42 26.49
N GLN A 170 -8.71 7.04 26.46
CA GLN A 170 -9.55 6.97 27.65
C GLN A 170 -9.04 5.95 28.67
N GLN A 171 -8.53 4.80 28.23
CA GLN A 171 -7.91 3.81 29.11
C GLN A 171 -6.59 4.31 29.68
N ILE A 172 -5.73 4.95 28.89
CA ILE A 172 -4.49 5.56 29.37
C ILE A 172 -4.80 6.63 30.41
N ASN A 173 -5.81 7.47 30.18
CA ASN A 173 -6.24 8.49 31.13
C ASN A 173 -6.84 7.88 32.40
N ALA A 174 -7.68 6.84 32.30
CA ALA A 174 -8.24 6.15 33.46
C ALA A 174 -7.16 5.38 34.26
N MET A 175 -6.17 4.80 33.59
CA MET A 175 -5.02 4.19 34.26
C MET A 175 -4.14 5.24 34.93
N TRP A 176 -3.95 6.40 34.29
CA TRP A 176 -3.22 7.53 34.82
C TRP A 176 -3.91 8.11 36.06
N GLU A 177 -5.23 8.30 36.02
CA GLU A 177 -6.05 8.73 37.16
C GLU A 177 -5.96 7.75 38.33
N ARG A 178 -6.12 6.44 38.10
CA ARG A 178 -5.95 5.43 39.16
C ARG A 178 -4.55 5.43 39.77
N ARG A 179 -3.51 5.67 38.96
CA ARG A 179 -2.12 5.75 39.44
C ARG A 179 -1.86 7.06 40.19
N SER A 180 -2.44 8.16 39.70
CA SER A 180 -2.46 9.47 40.34
C SER A 180 -3.08 9.36 41.74
N ASP A 181 -4.25 8.74 41.84
CA ASP A 181 -4.96 8.54 43.11
C ASP A 181 -4.17 7.66 44.08
N ALA A 182 -3.55 6.58 43.59
CA ALA A 182 -2.68 5.74 44.40
C ALA A 182 -1.39 6.46 44.87
N ILE A 183 -0.84 7.37 44.05
CA ILE A 183 0.30 8.21 44.42
C ILE A 183 -0.12 9.28 45.44
N ILE A 184 -1.30 9.88 45.27
CA ILE A 184 -1.90 10.84 46.20
C ILE A 184 -2.17 10.14 47.54
N GLU A 185 -2.79 8.96 47.57
CA GLU A 185 -2.97 8.16 48.78
C GLU A 185 -1.64 7.78 49.46
N ALA A 186 -0.60 7.47 48.68
CA ALA A 186 0.73 7.17 49.22
C ALA A 186 1.45 8.41 49.79
N LEU A 187 1.20 9.60 49.22
CA LEU A 187 1.75 10.87 49.69
C LEU A 187 0.96 11.41 50.90
N GLU A 188 -0.36 11.27 50.91
CA GLU A 188 -1.25 11.62 52.03
C GLU A 188 -1.05 10.64 53.21
N GLY A 189 -0.84 9.36 52.93
CA GLY A 189 -0.43 8.34 53.90
C GLY A 189 0.95 8.62 54.52
N ARG A 190 1.84 9.32 53.80
CA ARG A 190 3.11 9.84 54.35
C ARG A 190 2.96 11.13 55.15
N SER A 191 1.90 11.91 54.92
CA SER A 191 1.62 13.16 55.63
C SER A 191 0.99 12.94 57.02
N LEU A 192 0.32 11.80 57.24
CA LEU A 192 -0.37 11.47 58.51
C LEU A 192 0.38 10.49 59.45
N GLY A 193 1.62 10.12 59.11
CA GLY A 193 2.45 9.24 59.93
C GLY A 193 3.28 9.99 60.98
N ALA A 194 2.65 10.39 62.09
CA ALA A 194 3.38 10.80 63.29
C ALA A 194 4.36 9.70 63.74
N TYR A 195 5.60 10.14 64.00
CA TYR A 195 6.71 9.39 64.59
C TYR A 195 6.28 8.34 65.64
N ARG A 196 6.58 7.06 65.39
CA ARG A 196 6.84 6.06 66.44
C ARG A 196 8.16 5.35 66.13
N PRO A 197 9.22 5.59 66.92
CA PRO A 197 10.48 4.87 66.76
C PRO A 197 10.37 3.51 67.45
N GLY A 198 10.64 2.43 66.72
CA GLY A 198 10.88 1.12 67.32
C GLY A 198 9.90 0.01 66.95
N THR A 199 9.73 -0.27 65.66
CA THR A 199 9.38 -1.61 65.16
C THR A 199 9.74 -1.66 63.69
N GLN A 200 10.71 -2.49 63.32
CA GLN A 200 10.96 -2.82 61.91
C GLN A 200 9.71 -3.52 61.34
N PRO A 201 9.09 -3.01 60.27
CA PRO A 201 8.15 -3.79 59.48
C PRO A 201 8.92 -4.73 58.53
N PRO A 202 8.31 -5.83 58.10
CA PRO A 202 9.00 -6.96 57.52
C PRO A 202 9.54 -6.63 56.13
N SER A 203 10.82 -6.90 55.95
CA SER A 203 11.49 -7.04 54.66
C SER A 203 10.88 -8.20 53.88
N ASN A 204 9.84 -7.93 53.08
CA ASN A 204 9.33 -8.81 52.02
C ASN A 204 8.48 -8.04 50.98
N LEU A 205 8.97 -6.87 50.56
CA LEU A 205 8.54 -6.20 49.32
C LEU A 205 9.75 -5.99 48.39
N THR A 206 10.52 -7.05 48.20
CA THR A 206 11.57 -7.15 47.19
C THR A 206 11.31 -8.41 46.37
N ASN A 207 10.39 -8.29 45.43
CA ASN A 207 10.38 -8.99 44.13
C ASN A 207 9.02 -8.80 43.45
N THR A 208 8.80 -7.60 42.94
CA THR A 208 7.92 -7.41 41.80
C THR A 208 8.70 -6.56 40.79
N SER A 209 9.39 -7.27 39.91
CA SER A 209 10.00 -6.74 38.70
C SER A 209 8.90 -6.22 37.78
N TYR A 210 8.46 -4.98 38.03
CA TYR A 210 7.53 -4.23 37.17
C TYR A 210 8.00 -2.78 37.00
N GLN A 211 9.31 -2.58 36.81
CA GLN A 211 9.92 -1.27 36.53
C GLN A 211 10.42 -1.06 35.09
N SER A 212 10.18 -1.99 34.17
CA SER A 212 10.21 -1.72 32.72
C SER A 212 8.79 -1.98 32.24
N ILE A 213 8.01 -1.08 31.64
CA ILE A 213 8.17 -0.48 30.31
C ILE A 213 7.21 0.74 30.23
N THR A 214 7.47 1.84 30.92
CA THR A 214 6.79 3.13 30.60
C THR A 214 7.70 4.36 30.68
N ASN A 215 9.01 4.18 30.90
CA ASN A 215 10.00 5.25 30.87
C ASN A 215 11.12 4.97 29.87
N ILE A 216 10.79 4.42 28.70
CA ILE A 216 11.71 4.44 27.56
C ILE A 216 11.52 5.81 26.92
N ASN A 217 12.52 6.68 27.08
CA ASN A 217 12.54 7.98 26.41
C ASN A 217 12.31 7.78 24.90
N SER A 218 11.61 8.70 24.23
CA SER A 218 11.38 8.65 22.78
C SER A 218 12.66 8.45 21.97
N THR A 219 13.79 8.90 22.52
CA THR A 219 15.15 8.71 22.01
C THR A 219 15.60 7.25 21.95
N ASP A 220 15.24 6.43 22.93
CA ASP A 220 15.68 5.04 23.03
C ASP A 220 14.86 4.13 22.11
N ILE A 221 13.56 4.40 21.93
CA ILE A 221 12.72 3.73 20.92
C ILE A 221 13.21 4.04 19.50
N ASN A 222 13.55 5.30 19.22
CA ASN A 222 14.09 5.67 17.91
C ASN A 222 15.44 4.99 17.64
N ARG A 223 16.32 4.86 18.63
CA ARG A 223 17.59 4.12 18.49
C ARG A 223 17.36 2.63 18.21
N LEU A 224 16.45 2.00 18.95
CA LEU A 224 16.08 0.61 18.73
C LEU A 224 15.51 0.40 17.31
N LEU A 225 14.61 1.29 16.89
CA LEU A 225 14.05 1.30 15.54
C LEU A 225 15.15 1.42 14.48
N ALA A 226 16.10 2.36 14.68
CA ALA A 226 17.21 2.58 13.77
C ALA A 226 18.11 1.34 13.63
N ALA A 227 18.40 0.67 14.76
CA ALA A 227 19.18 -0.55 14.79
C ALA A 227 18.48 -1.71 14.05
N LYS A 228 17.17 -1.90 14.29
CA LYS A 228 16.35 -2.90 13.57
C LYS A 228 16.32 -2.62 12.06
N MET A 229 16.04 -1.37 11.66
CA MET A 229 16.02 -0.97 10.25
C MET A 229 17.36 -1.23 9.57
N HIS A 230 18.48 -0.93 10.24
CA HIS A 230 19.81 -1.21 9.73
C HIS A 230 20.07 -2.71 9.52
N ALA A 231 19.73 -3.54 10.49
CA ALA A 231 19.92 -4.98 10.41
C ALA A 231 19.05 -5.61 9.30
N PHE A 232 17.78 -5.22 9.22
CA PHE A 232 16.89 -5.75 8.19
C PHE A 232 17.22 -5.26 6.79
N ALA A 233 17.72 -4.03 6.64
CA ALA A 233 18.26 -3.53 5.38
C ALA A 233 19.37 -4.43 4.83
N HIS A 234 20.27 -4.92 5.68
CA HIS A 234 21.31 -5.87 5.27
C HIS A 234 20.71 -7.18 4.75
N VAL A 235 19.68 -7.72 5.41
CA VAL A 235 19.01 -8.94 4.93
C VAL A 235 18.37 -8.72 3.57
N VAL A 236 17.68 -7.59 3.38
CA VAL A 236 17.00 -7.26 2.10
C VAL A 236 17.99 -7.01 0.97
N ASP A 237 19.19 -6.52 1.28
CA ASP A 237 20.28 -6.40 0.32
C ASP A 237 20.70 -7.79 -0.21
N VAL A 238 21.10 -8.68 0.71
CA VAL A 238 21.82 -9.93 0.36
C VAL A 238 20.89 -11.11 0.06
N ALA A 239 19.77 -11.25 0.75
CA ALA A 239 18.90 -12.42 0.67
C ALA A 239 17.76 -12.27 -0.36
N GLN A 240 17.26 -13.41 -0.84
CA GLN A 240 16.07 -13.46 -1.70
C GLN A 240 14.77 -13.35 -0.89
N PRO A 241 13.66 -12.87 -1.47
CA PRO A 241 12.39 -12.70 -0.74
C PRO A 241 11.90 -13.93 0.00
N GLN A 242 12.13 -15.14 -0.54
CA GLN A 242 11.70 -16.41 0.06
C GLN A 242 12.46 -16.75 1.35
N GLU A 243 13.65 -16.17 1.55
CA GLU A 243 14.52 -16.45 2.70
C GLU A 243 14.38 -15.39 3.81
N TRP A 244 13.82 -14.22 3.49
CA TRP A 244 13.68 -13.08 4.38
C TRP A 244 13.11 -13.43 5.76
N CYS A 245 12.01 -14.18 5.79
CA CYS A 245 11.35 -14.55 7.04
C CYS A 245 12.27 -15.30 8.01
N SER A 246 13.12 -16.19 7.47
CA SER A 246 14.07 -16.97 8.28
C SER A 246 15.18 -16.09 8.86
N HIS A 247 15.73 -15.18 8.04
CA HIS A 247 16.79 -14.27 8.45
C HIS A 247 16.29 -13.21 9.45
N PHE A 248 15.11 -12.64 9.22
CA PHE A 248 14.50 -11.69 10.17
C PHE A 248 14.21 -12.34 11.52
N ASN A 249 13.67 -13.57 11.50
CA ASN A 249 13.46 -14.32 12.73
C ASN A 249 14.77 -14.60 13.47
N ALA A 250 15.83 -15.06 12.78
CA ALA A 250 17.13 -15.31 13.40
C ALA A 250 17.66 -14.05 14.13
N PHE A 251 17.60 -12.89 13.46
CA PHE A 251 17.98 -11.62 14.08
C PHE A 251 17.12 -11.27 15.31
N ALA A 252 15.79 -11.46 15.22
CA ALA A 252 14.89 -11.21 16.34
C ALA A 252 15.15 -12.14 17.55
N GLN A 253 15.55 -13.39 17.31
CA GLN A 253 15.95 -14.31 18.38
C GLN A 253 17.29 -13.91 19.02
N GLU A 254 18.28 -13.51 18.23
CA GLU A 254 19.61 -13.12 18.72
C GLU A 254 19.61 -11.82 19.53
N THR A 255 18.68 -10.91 19.22
CA THR A 255 18.59 -9.57 19.85
C THR A 255 17.58 -9.48 20.97
N ALA A 256 16.91 -10.60 21.32
CA ALA A 256 15.91 -10.64 22.37
C ALA A 256 16.52 -10.32 23.75
N PRO A 257 16.00 -9.32 24.49
CA PRO A 257 16.57 -8.89 25.77
C PRO A 257 16.37 -9.89 26.91
N ALA A 258 15.39 -10.80 26.81
CA ALA A 258 15.10 -11.84 27.81
C ALA A 258 14.38 -13.05 27.20
N GLU A 259 14.43 -14.20 27.88
CA GLU A 259 13.57 -15.35 27.55
C GLU A 259 12.09 -14.94 27.74
N GLY A 260 11.29 -15.06 26.66
CA GLY A 260 9.87 -14.67 26.66
C GLY A 260 9.59 -13.27 26.10
N ASP A 261 10.55 -12.64 25.42
CA ASP A 261 10.32 -11.40 24.68
C ASP A 261 9.20 -11.55 23.63
N GLU A 262 8.27 -10.59 23.60
CA GLU A 262 7.07 -10.66 22.75
C GLU A 262 7.43 -10.55 21.26
N THR A 263 8.51 -9.83 20.91
CA THR A 263 8.99 -9.69 19.52
C THR A 263 9.57 -11.01 19.03
N SER A 264 10.44 -11.65 19.82
CA SER A 264 10.98 -12.98 19.53
C SER A 264 9.87 -14.02 19.40
N SER A 265 8.88 -14.03 20.31
CA SER A 265 7.75 -14.96 20.23
C SER A 265 6.89 -14.73 18.98
N LEU A 266 6.68 -13.47 18.59
CA LEU A 266 5.92 -13.12 17.38
C LEU A 266 6.63 -13.61 16.12
N TRP A 267 7.93 -13.31 15.98
CA TRP A 267 8.73 -13.74 14.83
C TRP A 267 8.87 -15.26 14.75
N PHE A 268 9.03 -15.94 15.90
CA PHE A 268 9.04 -17.40 15.95
C PHE A 268 7.72 -17.99 15.44
N THR A 269 6.59 -17.40 15.87
CA THR A 269 5.25 -17.80 15.45
C THR A 269 5.10 -17.65 13.93
N VAL A 270 5.39 -16.45 13.40
CA VAL A 270 5.30 -16.16 11.96
C VAL A 270 6.21 -17.08 11.14
N SER A 271 7.49 -17.21 11.53
CA SER A 271 8.47 -18.01 10.81
C SER A 271 8.09 -19.49 10.76
N SER A 272 7.63 -20.03 11.88
CA SER A 272 7.23 -21.43 11.98
C SER A 272 5.99 -21.75 11.16
N ILE A 273 5.03 -20.81 11.06
CA ILE A 273 3.83 -20.98 10.23
C ILE A 273 4.17 -20.85 8.73
N LEU A 274 5.04 -19.90 8.36
CA LEU A 274 5.36 -19.61 6.96
C LEU A 274 6.38 -20.58 6.34
N ALA A 275 7.26 -21.18 7.13
CA ALA A 275 8.35 -22.02 6.61
C ALA A 275 7.85 -23.19 5.72
N PRO A 276 6.78 -23.94 6.08
CA PRO A 276 6.29 -25.04 5.24
C PRO A 276 5.63 -24.57 3.93
N VAL A 277 5.03 -23.38 3.93
CA VAL A 277 4.38 -22.80 2.74
C VAL A 277 5.44 -22.26 1.78
N SER A 278 6.42 -21.52 2.29
CA SER A 278 7.46 -20.84 1.49
C SER A 278 8.35 -21.81 0.71
N ARG A 279 8.58 -23.02 1.22
CA ARG A 279 9.33 -24.08 0.52
C ARG A 279 8.59 -24.70 -0.67
N SER A 280 7.28 -24.47 -0.79
CA SER A 280 6.44 -25.10 -1.83
C SER A 280 6.12 -24.21 -3.04
N VAL A 281 6.48 -22.92 -2.99
CA VAL A 281 6.13 -21.88 -3.98
C VAL A 281 7.04 -21.90 -5.23
N THR A 282 7.79 -22.98 -5.47
CA THR A 282 8.86 -22.99 -6.50
C THR A 282 8.40 -22.88 -7.97
N SER A 283 7.10 -22.81 -8.31
CA SER A 283 6.68 -22.72 -9.73
C SER A 283 5.28 -22.19 -10.05
N SER A 284 4.52 -21.62 -9.11
CA SER A 284 3.18 -21.09 -9.39
C SER A 284 2.92 -19.82 -8.58
N ALA A 285 2.55 -18.73 -9.27
CA ALA A 285 2.37 -17.38 -8.71
C ALA A 285 1.17 -17.22 -7.76
N GLU A 286 0.41 -18.29 -7.50
CA GLU A 286 -0.72 -18.27 -6.56
C GLU A 286 -0.58 -19.38 -5.53
N VAL A 287 -0.81 -19.03 -4.25
CA VAL A 287 -1.01 -20.04 -3.20
C VAL A 287 -2.31 -20.76 -3.50
N GLY A 288 -2.21 -21.92 -4.14
CA GLY A 288 -3.37 -22.79 -4.32
C GLY A 288 -3.94 -23.26 -2.98
N LEU A 289 -5.12 -23.87 -3.02
CA LEU A 289 -5.83 -24.48 -1.88
C LEU A 289 -4.91 -25.32 -0.95
N ASP A 290 -3.91 -25.99 -1.53
CA ASP A 290 -2.92 -26.79 -0.80
C ASP A 290 -2.02 -25.96 0.14
N GLY A 291 -1.59 -24.76 -0.29
CA GLY A 291 -0.76 -23.88 0.52
C GLY A 291 -1.51 -23.33 1.74
N VAL A 292 -2.81 -23.01 1.59
CA VAL A 292 -3.66 -22.59 2.70
C VAL A 292 -3.87 -23.72 3.70
N LYS A 293 -4.09 -24.95 3.23
CA LYS A 293 -4.24 -26.12 4.10
C LYS A 293 -2.97 -26.40 4.90
N LYS A 294 -1.80 -26.30 4.24
CA LYS A 294 -0.49 -26.39 4.90
C LYS A 294 -0.30 -25.27 5.92
N TYR A 295 -0.74 -24.05 5.62
CA TYR A 295 -0.71 -22.94 6.57
C TYR A 295 -1.52 -23.26 7.83
N VAL A 296 -2.79 -23.66 7.69
CA VAL A 296 -3.65 -24.01 8.84
C VAL A 296 -3.05 -25.17 9.64
N ALA A 297 -2.47 -26.18 8.98
CA ALA A 297 -1.80 -27.29 9.65
C ALA A 297 -0.56 -26.83 10.44
N SER A 298 0.19 -25.88 9.87
CA SER A 298 1.37 -25.28 10.50
C SER A 298 0.98 -24.42 11.70
N SER A 299 -0.07 -23.60 11.60
CA SER A 299 -0.63 -22.84 12.73
C SER A 299 -0.98 -23.75 13.90
N ARG A 300 -1.63 -24.88 13.63
CA ARG A 300 -1.98 -25.87 14.66
C ARG A 300 -0.76 -26.48 15.32
N LEU A 301 0.24 -26.87 14.52
CA LEU A 301 1.49 -27.44 15.02
C LEU A 301 2.26 -26.47 15.91
N VAL A 302 2.29 -25.18 15.55
CA VAL A 302 2.93 -24.15 16.37
C VAL A 302 2.23 -24.04 17.72
N LEU A 303 0.89 -24.02 17.74
CA LEU A 303 0.12 -24.02 18.98
C LEU A 303 0.44 -25.24 19.83
N GLU A 304 0.49 -26.44 19.25
CA GLU A 304 0.83 -27.70 19.93
C GLU A 304 2.23 -27.64 20.58
N ARG A 305 3.23 -27.23 19.81
CA ARG A 305 4.63 -27.10 20.27
C ARG A 305 4.77 -26.07 21.38
N LYS A 306 4.13 -24.89 21.25
CA LYS A 306 4.16 -23.84 22.29
C LYS A 306 3.60 -24.36 23.62
N PHE A 307 2.52 -25.14 23.57
CA PHE A 307 1.91 -25.69 24.78
C PHE A 307 2.75 -26.80 25.41
N LEU A 308 3.32 -27.70 24.61
CA LEU A 308 4.24 -28.73 25.11
C LEU A 308 5.49 -28.09 25.76
N ALA A 309 6.05 -27.05 25.13
CA ALA A 309 7.17 -26.29 25.68
C ALA A 309 6.80 -25.64 27.02
N SER A 310 5.59 -25.07 27.14
CA SER A 310 5.09 -24.51 28.40
C SER A 310 4.99 -25.56 29.50
N ILE A 311 4.46 -26.75 29.20
CA ILE A 311 4.37 -27.85 30.18
C ILE A 311 5.76 -28.32 30.62
N PHE A 312 6.71 -28.47 29.69
CA PHE A 312 8.08 -28.85 30.03
C PHE A 312 8.78 -27.79 30.87
N MET A 313 8.57 -26.52 30.58
CA MET A 313 9.08 -25.44 31.41
C MET A 313 8.46 -25.47 32.80
N GLU A 314 7.15 -25.68 32.91
CA GLU A 314 6.45 -25.64 34.19
C GLU A 314 6.79 -26.84 35.08
N VAL A 315 6.77 -28.06 34.54
CA VAL A 315 6.97 -29.30 35.28
C VAL A 315 8.44 -29.68 35.41
N LEU A 316 9.18 -29.67 34.29
CA LEU A 316 10.56 -30.13 34.24
C LEU A 316 11.58 -28.99 34.45
N LYS A 317 11.13 -27.73 34.50
CA LYS A 317 12.00 -26.54 34.60
C LYS A 317 13.04 -26.47 33.48
N ILE A 318 12.67 -26.95 32.29
CA ILE A 318 13.52 -26.92 31.10
C ILE A 318 13.33 -25.56 30.40
N PRO A 319 14.42 -24.82 30.10
CA PRO A 319 14.34 -23.58 29.32
C PRO A 319 13.80 -23.86 27.90
N ILE A 320 13.02 -22.90 27.36
CA ILE A 320 12.43 -23.02 26.02
C ILE A 320 13.51 -23.21 24.94
N SER A 321 14.71 -22.66 25.15
CA SER A 321 15.87 -22.81 24.27
C SER A 321 16.34 -24.26 24.06
N LYS A 322 15.99 -25.20 24.97
CA LYS A 322 16.31 -26.63 24.86
C LYS A 322 15.13 -27.49 24.42
N PHE A 323 14.02 -26.87 24.03
CA PHE A 323 12.79 -27.57 23.70
C PHE A 323 12.96 -28.55 22.52
N GLU A 324 13.71 -28.17 21.49
CA GLU A 324 13.90 -29.00 20.29
C GLU A 324 14.55 -30.36 20.61
N GLU A 325 15.45 -30.42 21.59
CA GLU A 325 16.09 -31.66 22.03
C GLU A 325 15.11 -32.61 22.75
N MET A 326 14.03 -32.06 23.28
CA MET A 326 13.07 -32.76 24.17
C MET A 326 11.73 -33.05 23.50
N GLU A 327 11.47 -32.47 22.34
CA GLU A 327 10.21 -32.63 21.60
C GLU A 327 9.90 -34.12 21.33
N HIS A 328 10.93 -34.90 21.05
CA HIS A 328 10.85 -36.34 20.74
C HIS A 328 11.01 -37.25 21.97
N MET A 329 10.79 -36.73 23.18
CA MET A 329 10.77 -37.52 24.41
C MET A 329 9.81 -38.73 24.30
N HIS A 330 10.17 -39.87 24.87
CA HIS A 330 9.32 -41.08 24.83
C HIS A 330 7.93 -40.86 25.46
N ALA A 331 6.89 -41.49 24.90
CA ALA A 331 5.48 -41.30 25.28
C ALA A 331 5.23 -41.51 26.79
N GLU A 332 5.83 -42.54 27.38
CA GLU A 332 5.68 -42.84 28.82
C GLU A 332 6.15 -41.69 29.71
N LYS A 333 7.24 -41.03 29.33
CA LYS A 333 7.77 -39.91 30.11
C LYS A 333 6.89 -38.66 29.95
N VAL A 334 6.33 -38.44 28.77
CA VAL A 334 5.36 -37.37 28.53
C VAL A 334 4.07 -37.61 29.31
N VAL A 335 3.60 -38.86 29.40
CA VAL A 335 2.45 -39.25 30.24
C VAL A 335 2.69 -38.85 31.70
N GLU A 336 3.84 -39.17 32.28
CA GLU A 336 4.19 -38.76 33.65
C GLU A 336 4.16 -37.24 33.83
N VAL A 337 4.69 -36.50 32.86
CA VAL A 337 4.74 -35.03 32.89
C VAL A 337 3.34 -34.43 32.82
N ILE A 338 2.48 -34.92 31.92
CA ILE A 338 1.10 -34.47 31.79
C ILE A 338 0.31 -34.77 33.08
N GLU A 339 0.47 -35.95 33.68
CA GLU A 339 -0.17 -36.28 34.96
C GLU A 339 0.28 -35.36 36.10
N GLN A 340 1.55 -34.95 36.10
CA GLN A 340 2.08 -33.99 37.08
C GLN A 340 1.54 -32.57 36.84
N TYR A 341 1.41 -32.15 35.58
CA TYR A 341 0.88 -30.85 35.18
C TYR A 341 -0.61 -30.71 35.52
N VAL A 342 -1.43 -31.67 35.09
CA VAL A 342 -2.89 -31.64 35.27
C VAL A 342 -3.28 -31.98 36.71
N GLY A 343 -2.48 -32.79 37.40
CA GLY A 343 -2.72 -33.22 38.77
C GLY A 343 -3.34 -34.61 38.88
N ARG A 344 -3.18 -35.23 40.07
CA ARG A 344 -3.68 -36.58 40.34
C ARG A 344 -5.20 -36.59 40.54
N GLY A 345 -5.88 -37.58 39.98
CA GLY A 345 -7.32 -37.81 40.17
C GLY A 345 -8.24 -37.07 39.20
N VAL A 346 -7.69 -36.48 38.15
CA VAL A 346 -8.44 -35.79 37.09
C VAL A 346 -9.00 -36.79 36.07
N ASP A 347 -10.11 -36.43 35.44
CA ASP A 347 -10.78 -37.22 34.40
C ASP A 347 -9.82 -37.63 33.26
N VAL A 348 -9.90 -38.88 32.83
CA VAL A 348 -9.05 -39.44 31.78
C VAL A 348 -9.22 -38.69 30.45
N TRP A 349 -10.42 -38.18 30.16
CA TRP A 349 -10.65 -37.39 28.94
C TRP A 349 -9.93 -36.05 28.96
N SER A 350 -9.72 -35.47 30.13
CA SER A 350 -8.89 -34.27 30.30
C SER A 350 -7.43 -34.58 29.99
N LEU A 351 -6.88 -35.70 30.50
CA LEU A 351 -5.53 -36.14 30.19
C LEU A 351 -5.34 -36.44 28.69
N ILE A 352 -6.32 -37.06 28.03
CA ILE A 352 -6.31 -37.30 26.58
C ILE A 352 -6.34 -35.96 25.82
N LEU A 353 -7.21 -35.03 26.23
CA LEU A 353 -7.30 -33.70 25.60
C LEU A 353 -5.98 -32.94 25.73
N THR A 354 -5.36 -32.94 26.92
CA THR A 354 -4.06 -32.31 27.15
C THR A 354 -2.95 -32.96 26.33
N ALA A 355 -2.93 -34.29 26.20
CA ALA A 355 -1.96 -34.98 25.35
C ALA A 355 -2.14 -34.63 23.86
N MET A 356 -3.37 -34.58 23.36
CA MET A 356 -3.67 -34.08 22.02
C MET A 356 -3.25 -32.62 21.84
N ARG A 357 -3.49 -31.77 22.85
CA ARG A 357 -3.09 -30.35 22.86
C ARG A 357 -1.59 -30.14 22.77
N CYS A 358 -0.80 -31.11 23.25
CA CYS A 358 0.65 -31.16 23.10
C CYS A 358 1.13 -31.69 21.74
N GLY A 359 0.23 -32.13 20.86
CA GLY A 359 0.56 -32.84 19.62
C GLY A 359 1.11 -34.26 19.84
N ARG A 360 0.98 -34.80 21.07
CA ARG A 360 1.51 -36.11 21.50
C ARG A 360 0.40 -37.16 21.53
N TYR A 361 0.02 -37.60 20.33
CA TYR A 361 -1.06 -38.58 20.12
C TYR A 361 -0.67 -39.97 20.60
N ASP A 362 0.62 -40.29 20.57
CA ASP A 362 1.23 -41.44 21.23
C ASP A 362 0.98 -41.47 22.76
N ALA A 363 1.12 -40.33 23.45
CA ALA A 363 0.78 -40.21 24.87
C ALA A 363 -0.75 -40.30 25.09
N ALA A 364 -1.55 -39.69 24.22
CA ALA A 364 -3.00 -39.79 24.26
C ALA A 364 -3.48 -41.24 24.10
N TYR A 365 -2.81 -42.02 23.24
CA TYR A 365 -3.06 -43.45 23.05
C TYR A 365 -2.84 -44.26 24.33
N VAL A 366 -1.79 -43.94 25.10
CA VAL A 366 -1.51 -44.56 26.40
C VAL A 366 -2.62 -44.24 27.40
N PHE A 367 -3.08 -42.99 27.48
CA PHE A 367 -4.21 -42.63 28.34
C PHE A 367 -5.53 -43.28 27.93
N ALA A 368 -5.78 -43.45 26.63
CA ALA A 368 -6.96 -44.13 26.10
C ALA A 368 -7.09 -45.59 26.61
N SER A 369 -5.99 -46.21 27.05
CA SER A 369 -6.03 -47.54 27.65
C SER A 369 -6.81 -47.63 28.98
N ARG A 370 -7.03 -46.49 29.64
CA ARG A 370 -7.71 -46.33 30.93
C ARG A 370 -9.20 -45.97 30.81
N VAL A 371 -9.68 -45.75 29.59
CA VAL A 371 -11.09 -45.46 29.28
C VAL A 371 -11.90 -46.78 29.29
N PRO A 372 -13.23 -46.76 29.56
CA PRO A 372 -14.05 -47.97 29.54
C PRO A 372 -13.90 -48.82 28.26
N THR A 373 -13.95 -50.14 28.44
CA THR A 373 -13.62 -51.15 27.41
C THR A 373 -14.38 -50.99 26.10
N GLY A 374 -15.62 -50.48 26.11
CA GLY A 374 -16.44 -50.31 24.91
C GLY A 374 -15.89 -49.32 23.89
N VAL A 375 -15.35 -48.18 24.32
CA VAL A 375 -14.82 -47.12 23.43
C VAL A 375 -13.30 -47.19 23.27
N LYS A 376 -12.61 -47.94 24.14
CA LYS A 376 -11.14 -48.04 24.19
C LYS A 376 -10.49 -48.39 22.85
N ALA A 377 -10.87 -49.51 22.23
CA ALA A 377 -10.23 -49.96 20.99
C ALA A 377 -10.49 -49.02 19.80
N PRO A 378 -11.73 -48.55 19.53
CA PRO A 378 -11.99 -47.54 18.51
C PRO A 378 -11.24 -46.22 18.74
N LEU A 379 -11.15 -45.77 19.99
CA LEU A 379 -10.44 -44.55 20.36
C LEU A 379 -8.93 -44.67 20.13
N GLN A 380 -8.34 -45.79 20.55
CA GLN A 380 -6.91 -46.07 20.33
C GLN A 380 -6.58 -46.14 18.83
N ALA A 381 -7.42 -46.79 18.02
CA ALA A 381 -7.23 -46.83 16.57
C ALA A 381 -7.31 -45.44 15.92
N ALA A 382 -8.21 -44.57 16.38
CA ALA A 382 -8.31 -43.21 15.87
C ALA A 382 -7.06 -42.35 16.21
N LEU A 383 -6.53 -42.49 17.43
CA LEU A 383 -5.34 -41.76 17.87
C LEU A 383 -4.07 -42.24 17.15
N ASP A 384 -3.90 -43.55 17.01
CA ASP A 384 -2.77 -44.16 16.30
C ASP A 384 -2.74 -43.75 14.81
N ALA A 385 -3.91 -43.68 14.17
CA ALA A 385 -4.01 -43.23 12.78
C ALA A 385 -3.61 -41.75 12.59
N ILE A 386 -3.94 -40.87 13.55
CA ILE A 386 -3.51 -39.46 13.51
C ILE A 386 -2.01 -39.34 13.73
N ASP A 387 -1.46 -40.11 14.67
CA ASP A 387 -0.03 -40.12 14.98
C ASP A 387 0.80 -40.58 13.77
N GLY A 388 0.37 -41.66 13.12
CA GLY A 388 1.01 -42.22 11.93
C GLY A 388 0.90 -41.37 10.66
N THR A 389 0.14 -40.27 10.67
CA THR A 389 0.00 -39.39 9.50
C THR A 389 0.87 -38.13 9.63
N PRO A 390 1.59 -37.74 8.56
CA PRO A 390 2.42 -36.53 8.58
C PRO A 390 1.67 -35.28 9.04
N GLN A 391 2.30 -34.49 9.93
CA GLN A 391 1.69 -33.33 10.61
C GLN A 391 1.04 -32.32 9.65
N LEU A 392 1.67 -32.05 8.51
CA LEU A 392 1.16 -31.12 7.50
C LEU A 392 -0.01 -31.67 6.66
N ALA A 393 -0.15 -33.00 6.58
CA ALA A 393 -1.22 -33.66 5.83
C ALA A 393 -2.49 -33.89 6.67
N ARG A 394 -2.46 -33.58 7.97
CA ARG A 394 -3.58 -33.89 8.88
C ARG A 394 -4.87 -33.11 8.56
N ASN A 395 -4.76 -31.99 7.85
CA ASN A 395 -5.93 -31.20 7.43
C ASN A 395 -6.67 -31.80 6.22
N ASP A 396 -6.12 -32.81 5.55
CA ASP A 396 -6.80 -33.53 4.47
C ASP A 396 -7.44 -34.84 4.96
N MET A 397 -7.26 -35.17 6.23
CA MET A 397 -7.81 -36.39 6.81
C MET A 397 -9.33 -36.34 6.90
N LYS A 398 -9.95 -37.49 6.59
CA LYS A 398 -11.30 -37.84 7.01
C LYS A 398 -11.24 -38.51 8.40
N PRO A 399 -12.37 -38.60 9.14
CA PRO A 399 -12.40 -39.39 10.36
C PRO A 399 -11.93 -40.82 10.08
N PHE A 400 -10.91 -41.28 10.79
CA PHE A 400 -10.31 -42.60 10.58
C PHE A 400 -11.20 -43.73 11.10
N VAL A 401 -11.94 -43.46 12.18
CA VAL A 401 -12.83 -44.39 12.84
C VAL A 401 -14.16 -43.68 13.08
N ASP A 402 -15.27 -44.37 12.80
CA ASP A 402 -16.59 -43.81 13.11
C ASP A 402 -16.86 -43.90 14.61
N LEU A 403 -16.65 -42.77 15.29
CA LEU A 403 -16.92 -42.59 16.73
C LEU A 403 -18.28 -41.92 16.99
N ARG A 404 -19.14 -41.73 15.98
CA ARG A 404 -20.39 -40.96 16.10
C ARG A 404 -21.37 -41.57 17.10
N SER A 405 -21.47 -42.90 17.16
CA SER A 405 -22.32 -43.59 18.13
C SER A 405 -21.96 -43.20 19.57
N TYR A 406 -20.67 -43.11 19.89
CA TYR A 406 -20.17 -42.70 21.19
C TYR A 406 -20.33 -41.20 21.44
N PHE A 407 -20.23 -40.37 20.39
CA PHE A 407 -20.45 -38.93 20.50
C PHE A 407 -21.90 -38.60 20.89
N LEU A 408 -22.85 -39.38 20.39
CA LEU A 408 -24.28 -39.21 20.64
C LEU A 408 -24.76 -39.75 22.00
N GLU A 409 -23.89 -40.43 22.76
CA GLU A 409 -24.23 -40.93 24.08
C GLU A 409 -24.47 -39.78 25.08
N GLU A 410 -25.41 -40.00 25.99
CA GLU A 410 -25.71 -39.05 27.08
C GLU A 410 -24.49 -38.82 27.99
N THR A 411 -23.63 -39.84 28.12
CA THR A 411 -22.37 -39.75 28.87
C THR A 411 -21.36 -38.80 28.23
N THR A 412 -21.43 -38.59 26.91
CA THR A 412 -20.63 -37.57 26.20
C THR A 412 -21.21 -36.19 26.44
N ARG A 413 -22.54 -36.00 26.33
CA ARG A 413 -23.20 -34.73 26.64
C ARG A 413 -22.92 -34.20 28.05
N ALA A 414 -22.73 -35.12 29.01
CA ALA A 414 -22.40 -34.79 30.40
C ALA A 414 -20.92 -34.43 30.65
N SER A 415 -20.00 -34.69 29.70
CA SER A 415 -18.56 -34.40 29.86
C SER A 415 -18.02 -33.54 28.71
N TYR A 416 -17.70 -32.28 29.01
CA TYR A 416 -17.15 -31.35 28.02
C TYR A 416 -15.81 -31.81 27.42
N HIS A 417 -14.95 -32.45 28.21
CA HIS A 417 -13.67 -33.02 27.75
C HIS A 417 -13.90 -34.17 26.77
N ARG A 418 -14.83 -35.07 27.09
CA ARG A 418 -15.20 -36.18 26.21
C ARG A 418 -15.81 -35.66 24.89
N THR A 419 -16.70 -34.67 24.98
CA THR A 419 -17.27 -33.99 23.79
C THR A 419 -16.18 -33.40 22.92
N ALA A 420 -15.23 -32.65 23.49
CA ALA A 420 -14.15 -32.02 22.74
C ALA A 420 -13.25 -33.04 22.02
N VAL A 421 -12.80 -34.08 22.75
CA VAL A 421 -11.95 -35.15 22.17
C VAL A 421 -12.66 -35.86 21.03
N LEU A 422 -13.88 -36.34 21.25
CA LEU A 422 -14.62 -37.08 20.23
C LEU A 422 -14.97 -36.20 19.02
N PHE A 423 -15.33 -34.94 19.24
CA PHE A 423 -15.62 -34.00 18.15
C PHE A 423 -14.41 -33.76 17.25
N MET A 424 -13.21 -33.57 17.84
CA MET A 424 -11.97 -33.37 17.09
C MET A 424 -11.54 -34.62 16.33
N LEU A 425 -11.65 -35.81 16.94
CA LEU A 425 -11.35 -37.08 16.25
C LEU A 425 -12.34 -37.37 15.11
N LEU A 426 -13.59 -36.91 15.25
CA LEU A 426 -14.58 -36.92 14.19
C LEU A 426 -14.43 -35.76 13.21
N VAL A 427 -13.42 -34.90 13.36
CA VAL A 427 -13.11 -33.83 12.41
C VAL A 427 -14.31 -32.86 12.23
N GLY A 428 -15.13 -32.71 13.27
CA GLY A 428 -16.38 -31.95 13.20
C GLY A 428 -17.47 -32.55 12.30
N THR A 429 -17.33 -33.80 11.83
CA THR A 429 -18.32 -34.51 11.00
C THR A 429 -19.29 -35.34 11.84
N VAL A 430 -20.03 -34.64 12.70
CA VAL A 430 -20.93 -35.22 13.71
C VAL A 430 -22.41 -35.19 13.33
N SER A 431 -22.79 -34.43 12.29
CA SER A 431 -24.19 -34.28 11.88
C SER A 431 -24.77 -35.56 11.27
N GLN A 432 -25.89 -36.04 11.80
CA GLN A 432 -26.76 -37.00 11.13
C GLN A 432 -27.58 -36.30 10.02
N PRO A 433 -28.10 -37.03 9.01
CA PRO A 433 -29.07 -36.47 8.07
C PRO A 433 -30.28 -35.88 8.83
N GLY A 434 -30.47 -34.56 8.74
CA GLY A 434 -31.59 -33.84 9.39
C GLY A 434 -31.27 -33.19 10.75
N GLN A 435 -30.05 -33.33 11.28
CA GLN A 435 -29.60 -32.53 12.43
C GLN A 435 -29.13 -31.14 11.99
N ASP A 436 -29.51 -30.12 12.76
CA ASP A 436 -29.09 -28.73 12.52
C ASP A 436 -27.61 -28.56 12.88
N SER A 437 -26.77 -28.28 11.89
CA SER A 437 -25.33 -28.07 12.05
C SER A 437 -25.00 -26.95 13.04
N ASP A 438 -25.86 -25.93 13.14
CA ASP A 438 -25.67 -24.80 14.05
C ASP A 438 -25.79 -25.24 15.52
N SER A 439 -26.74 -26.14 15.81
CA SER A 439 -26.92 -26.68 17.17
C SER A 439 -25.71 -27.51 17.64
N VAL A 440 -25.10 -28.24 16.70
CA VAL A 440 -23.93 -29.08 16.96
C VAL A 440 -22.68 -28.23 17.15
N LEU A 441 -22.52 -27.17 16.34
CA LEU A 441 -21.48 -26.17 16.53
C LEU A 441 -21.63 -25.45 17.87
N ALA A 442 -22.83 -25.03 18.23
CA ALA A 442 -23.10 -24.35 19.51
C ALA A 442 -22.74 -25.24 20.71
N HIS A 443 -23.07 -26.54 20.66
CA HIS A 443 -22.68 -27.48 21.70
C HIS A 443 -21.16 -27.66 21.80
N PHE A 444 -20.46 -27.71 20.65
CA PHE A 444 -19.00 -27.78 20.62
C PHE A 444 -18.34 -26.49 21.13
N VAL A 445 -18.84 -25.31 20.73
CA VAL A 445 -18.34 -24.02 21.23
C VAL A 445 -18.54 -23.91 22.75
N ALA A 446 -19.69 -24.35 23.27
CA ALA A 446 -19.91 -24.41 24.71
C ALA A 446 -18.96 -25.38 25.42
N ALA A 447 -18.61 -26.51 24.80
CA ALA A 447 -17.60 -27.42 25.33
C ALA A 447 -16.20 -26.78 25.31
N ILE A 448 -15.82 -26.12 24.21
CA ILE A 448 -14.55 -25.37 24.07
C ILE A 448 -14.41 -24.36 25.20
N ASP A 449 -15.44 -23.53 25.43
CA ASP A 449 -15.43 -22.49 26.46
C ASP A 449 -15.21 -23.07 27.87
N ARG A 450 -15.71 -24.28 28.12
CA ARG A 450 -15.60 -24.96 29.43
C ARG A 450 -14.28 -25.70 29.66
N VAL A 451 -13.57 -26.09 28.60
CA VAL A 451 -12.33 -26.87 28.70
C VAL A 451 -11.07 -26.07 28.35
N SER A 452 -11.22 -24.89 27.75
CA SER A 452 -10.09 -24.02 27.38
C SER A 452 -9.62 -23.21 28.57
N ASN A 453 -8.31 -23.07 28.72
CA ASN A 453 -7.71 -22.16 29.70
C ASN A 453 -7.16 -20.88 29.05
N SER A 454 -7.13 -20.84 27.71
CA SER A 454 -6.60 -19.72 26.92
C SER A 454 -7.28 -19.58 25.56
N ILE A 455 -7.09 -18.43 24.91
CA ILE A 455 -7.54 -18.19 23.52
C ILE A 455 -6.82 -19.12 22.55
N GLU A 456 -5.53 -19.40 22.78
CA GLU A 456 -4.76 -20.33 21.97
C GLU A 456 -5.35 -21.76 22.01
N ASP A 457 -5.93 -22.19 23.15
CA ASP A 457 -6.62 -23.49 23.25
C ASP A 457 -7.91 -23.52 22.44
N MET A 458 -8.70 -22.44 22.51
CA MET A 458 -9.93 -22.30 21.72
C MET A 458 -9.63 -22.34 20.23
N LEU A 459 -8.58 -21.62 19.79
CA LEU A 459 -8.16 -21.60 18.39
C LEU A 459 -7.63 -22.95 17.94
N TRP A 460 -6.80 -23.61 18.75
CA TRP A 460 -6.27 -24.94 18.43
C TRP A 460 -7.40 -25.95 18.19
N MET A 461 -8.42 -25.99 19.07
CA MET A 461 -9.57 -26.89 18.91
C MET A 461 -10.40 -26.57 17.66
N ARG A 462 -10.56 -25.31 17.29
CA ARG A 462 -11.29 -24.91 16.07
C ARG A 462 -10.49 -25.22 14.81
N LEU A 463 -9.18 -24.93 14.80
CA LEU A 463 -8.26 -25.25 13.70
C LEU A 463 -8.15 -26.76 13.44
N MET A 464 -8.22 -27.58 14.50
CA MET A 464 -8.30 -29.05 14.41
C MET A 464 -9.45 -29.54 13.51
N CYS A 465 -10.55 -28.79 13.43
CA CYS A 465 -11.78 -29.17 12.72
C CYS A 465 -11.90 -28.55 11.32
N ILE A 466 -11.02 -27.62 10.94
CA ILE A 466 -11.07 -26.96 9.62
C ILE A 466 -10.59 -27.91 8.52
N ARG A 467 -11.45 -28.15 7.52
CA ARG A 467 -11.12 -28.96 6.33
C ARG A 467 -11.34 -28.24 5.01
N GLN A 468 -11.97 -27.07 5.05
CA GLN A 468 -12.33 -26.26 3.88
C GLN A 468 -12.12 -24.78 4.16
N ILE A 469 -11.89 -24.01 3.09
CA ILE A 469 -11.72 -22.56 3.16
C ILE A 469 -13.09 -21.87 3.19
N GLU A 470 -13.97 -22.21 2.25
CA GLU A 470 -15.30 -21.63 2.09
C GLU A 470 -16.40 -22.51 2.72
N ALA A 471 -17.55 -21.89 3.01
CA ALA A 471 -18.71 -22.58 3.55
C ALA A 471 -19.30 -23.59 2.54
N SER A 472 -19.38 -24.86 2.92
CA SER A 472 -20.11 -25.91 2.18
C SER A 472 -20.93 -26.77 3.14
N SER A 473 -21.67 -27.75 2.62
CA SER A 473 -22.58 -28.59 3.40
C SER A 473 -21.93 -29.47 4.48
N LEU A 474 -20.61 -29.69 4.43
CA LEU A 474 -19.80 -30.45 5.39
C LEU A 474 -18.33 -29.98 5.24
N PRO A 475 -17.57 -29.54 6.29
CA PRO A 475 -17.72 -29.69 7.74
C PRO A 475 -18.49 -28.55 8.45
N VAL A 476 -18.76 -28.74 9.74
CA VAL A 476 -19.51 -27.81 10.63
C VAL A 476 -18.86 -26.42 10.75
N GLN A 477 -17.56 -26.25 10.46
CA GLN A 477 -16.90 -24.95 10.48
C GLN A 477 -15.86 -24.83 9.35
N SER A 478 -15.96 -23.79 8.52
CA SER A 478 -14.95 -23.41 7.53
C SER A 478 -13.89 -22.46 8.13
N LEU A 479 -12.76 -22.28 7.44
CA LEU A 479 -11.77 -21.27 7.82
C LEU A 479 -12.38 -19.87 7.81
N LEU A 480 -13.22 -19.56 6.83
CA LEU A 480 -13.90 -18.27 6.73
C LEU A 480 -14.80 -17.99 7.95
N ASP A 481 -15.53 -19.00 8.42
CA ASP A 481 -16.39 -18.85 9.62
C ASP A 481 -15.56 -18.58 10.88
N LEU A 482 -14.41 -19.26 11.03
CA LEU A 482 -13.47 -18.97 12.11
C LEU A 482 -12.92 -17.55 12.02
N GLN A 483 -12.50 -17.12 10.83
CA GLN A 483 -11.95 -15.79 10.59
C GLN A 483 -12.95 -14.69 10.95
N GLN A 484 -14.20 -14.80 10.50
CA GLN A 484 -15.25 -13.83 10.80
C GLN A 484 -15.54 -13.75 12.31
N SER A 485 -15.59 -14.90 13.00
CA SER A 485 -15.74 -14.95 14.45
C SER A 485 -14.58 -14.23 15.16
N VAL A 486 -13.33 -14.51 14.78
CA VAL A 486 -12.16 -13.90 15.41
C VAL A 486 -12.09 -12.39 15.15
N LEU A 487 -12.45 -11.94 13.93
CA LEU A 487 -12.53 -10.51 13.61
C LEU A 487 -13.57 -9.79 14.48
N ALA A 488 -14.72 -10.41 14.75
CA ALA A 488 -15.75 -9.85 15.61
C ALA A 488 -15.29 -9.71 17.07
N ASP A 489 -14.40 -10.60 17.52
CA ASP A 489 -13.93 -10.66 18.90
C ASP A 489 -12.71 -9.75 19.18
N ILE A 490 -12.08 -9.13 18.16
CA ILE A 490 -10.89 -8.28 18.32
C ILE A 490 -11.02 -7.24 19.44
N PRO A 491 -12.13 -6.45 19.55
CA PRO A 491 -12.25 -5.45 20.60
C PRO A 491 -12.22 -6.07 22.01
N GLN A 492 -12.80 -7.26 22.16
CA GLN A 492 -12.80 -7.99 23.42
C GLN A 492 -11.41 -8.55 23.73
N LEU A 493 -10.73 -9.10 22.71
CA LEU A 493 -9.36 -9.61 22.83
C LEU A 493 -8.36 -8.52 23.25
N LEU A 494 -8.52 -7.30 22.74
CA LEU A 494 -7.69 -6.15 23.12
C LEU A 494 -8.02 -5.65 24.54
N ALA A 495 -9.26 -5.84 25.01
CA ALA A 495 -9.69 -5.42 26.35
C ALA A 495 -9.24 -6.37 27.48
N LEU A 496 -8.72 -7.56 27.15
CA LEU A 496 -8.29 -8.54 28.16
C LEU A 496 -7.06 -8.07 28.94
N PRO A 497 -7.02 -8.25 30.27
CA PRO A 497 -5.85 -7.92 31.09
C PRO A 497 -4.58 -8.65 30.60
N GLY A 498 -3.51 -7.90 30.33
CA GLY A 498 -2.24 -8.47 29.86
C GLY A 498 -2.18 -8.81 28.36
N SER A 499 -3.24 -8.49 27.60
CA SER A 499 -3.26 -8.55 26.14
C SER A 499 -2.40 -7.44 25.53
N THR A 500 -1.63 -7.77 24.50
CA THR A 500 -0.78 -6.84 23.76
C THR A 500 -1.07 -6.96 22.27
N SER A 501 -0.75 -5.92 21.49
CA SER A 501 -0.91 -5.96 20.03
C SER A 501 -0.20 -7.17 19.40
N ALA A 502 0.96 -7.58 19.94
CA ALA A 502 1.69 -8.77 19.48
C ALA A 502 0.93 -10.09 19.76
N LYS A 503 0.29 -10.23 20.93
CA LYS A 503 -0.52 -11.40 21.27
C LYS A 503 -1.77 -11.51 20.40
N VAL A 504 -2.47 -10.39 20.21
CA VAL A 504 -3.66 -10.36 19.34
C VAL A 504 -3.26 -10.55 17.87
N ALA A 505 -2.15 -9.97 17.42
CA ALA A 505 -1.62 -10.24 16.08
C ALA A 505 -1.25 -11.71 15.88
N SER A 506 -0.68 -12.37 16.89
CA SER A 506 -0.39 -13.81 16.84
C SER A 506 -1.66 -14.63 16.64
N VAL A 507 -2.74 -14.30 17.36
CA VAL A 507 -4.07 -14.90 17.16
C VAL A 507 -4.56 -14.76 15.72
N LEU A 508 -4.42 -13.57 15.14
CA LEU A 508 -4.79 -13.28 13.76
C LEU A 508 -3.89 -14.01 12.75
N PHE A 509 -2.60 -14.15 13.04
CA PHE A 509 -1.70 -14.94 12.19
C PHE A 509 -2.08 -16.43 12.20
N TYR A 510 -2.43 -17.03 13.34
CA TYR A 510 -2.85 -18.44 13.36
C TYR A 510 -4.05 -18.72 12.45
N THR A 511 -4.95 -17.76 12.30
CA THR A 511 -6.20 -17.87 11.53
C THR A 511 -6.09 -17.35 10.10
N LEU A 512 -4.89 -17.03 9.63
CA LEU A 512 -4.64 -16.48 8.30
C LEU A 512 -5.37 -15.14 8.06
N LEU A 513 -5.27 -14.22 9.03
CA LEU A 513 -5.70 -12.82 8.92
C LEU A 513 -4.48 -11.86 8.99
N PRO A 514 -3.47 -12.03 8.11
CA PRO A 514 -2.25 -11.24 8.20
C PRO A 514 -2.47 -9.74 8.00
N SER A 515 -3.36 -9.31 7.10
CA SER A 515 -3.54 -7.88 6.80
C SER A 515 -4.08 -7.10 8.00
N THR A 516 -5.00 -7.71 8.74
CA THR A 516 -5.57 -7.13 9.96
C THR A 516 -4.56 -7.15 11.10
N ALA A 517 -3.82 -8.26 11.26
CA ALA A 517 -2.73 -8.37 12.23
C ALA A 517 -1.67 -7.29 12.03
N LEU A 518 -1.26 -7.09 10.77
CA LEU A 518 -0.23 -6.13 10.39
C LEU A 518 -0.66 -4.68 10.63
N ARG A 519 -1.91 -4.32 10.30
CA ARG A 519 -2.48 -3.00 10.62
C ARG A 519 -2.43 -2.72 12.13
N LEU A 520 -2.82 -3.69 12.94
CA LEU A 520 -2.75 -3.59 14.40
C LEU A 520 -1.32 -3.37 14.92
N LEU A 521 -0.33 -4.04 14.31
CA LEU A 521 1.07 -3.89 14.70
C LEU A 521 1.68 -2.56 14.22
N GLN A 522 1.27 -2.05 13.06
CA GLN A 522 1.75 -0.77 12.53
C GLN A 522 1.35 0.43 13.38
N ASP A 523 0.19 0.36 14.04
CA ASP A 523 -0.27 1.39 14.98
C ASP A 523 0.61 1.42 16.25
N SER A 524 1.36 0.35 16.55
CA SER A 524 2.33 0.31 17.64
C SER A 524 3.70 0.82 17.19
N ARG A 525 4.25 1.81 17.91
CA ARG A 525 5.60 2.34 17.66
C ARG A 525 6.70 1.28 17.85
N GLU A 526 6.48 0.31 18.73
CA GLU A 526 7.44 -0.75 19.04
C GLU A 526 7.55 -1.77 17.90
N PHE A 527 6.40 -2.14 17.32
CA PHE A 527 6.30 -3.18 16.29
C PHE A 527 6.22 -2.65 14.87
N PHE A 528 6.24 -1.33 14.65
CA PHE A 528 6.14 -0.72 13.32
C PHE A 528 7.13 -1.32 12.31
N CYS A 529 8.41 -1.45 12.70
CA CYS A 529 9.44 -2.04 11.84
C CYS A 529 9.16 -3.53 11.59
N ASP A 530 8.86 -4.29 12.64
CA ASP A 530 8.55 -5.72 12.54
C ASP A 530 7.33 -5.96 11.64
N ALA A 531 6.28 -5.15 11.76
CA ALA A 531 5.08 -5.24 10.96
C ALA A 531 5.39 -5.11 9.45
N VAL A 532 6.20 -4.13 9.05
CA VAL A 532 6.58 -3.96 7.62
C VAL A 532 7.33 -5.19 7.10
N HIS A 533 8.24 -5.77 7.89
CA HIS A 533 9.04 -6.92 7.47
C HIS A 533 8.28 -8.25 7.53
N ILE A 534 7.34 -8.39 8.46
CA ILE A 534 6.37 -9.50 8.47
C ILE A 534 5.48 -9.38 7.24
N ALA A 535 5.00 -8.17 6.89
CA ALA A 535 4.20 -7.95 5.68
C ALA A 535 4.94 -8.38 4.41
N LEU A 536 6.23 -8.05 4.30
CA LEU A 536 7.09 -8.51 3.21
C LEU A 536 7.24 -10.03 3.18
N SER A 537 7.34 -10.68 4.35
CA SER A 537 7.40 -12.14 4.45
C SER A 537 6.11 -12.81 3.98
N PHE A 538 4.95 -12.28 4.38
CA PHE A 538 3.63 -12.76 3.91
C PHE A 538 3.41 -12.47 2.42
N HIS A 539 3.93 -11.34 1.92
CA HIS A 539 3.88 -11.00 0.50
C HIS A 539 4.73 -11.97 -0.34
N ALA A 540 5.97 -12.26 0.09
CA ALA A 540 6.85 -13.21 -0.56
C ALA A 540 6.29 -14.65 -0.54
N ALA A 541 5.51 -15.00 0.48
CA ALA A 541 4.77 -16.25 0.54
C ALA A 541 3.43 -16.23 -0.22
N HIS A 542 3.08 -15.12 -0.89
CA HIS A 542 1.80 -14.88 -1.58
C HIS A 542 0.54 -15.02 -0.70
N LEU A 543 0.68 -14.88 0.62
CA LEU A 543 -0.39 -15.06 1.60
C LEU A 543 -1.08 -13.74 2.01
N LEU A 544 -0.54 -12.58 1.61
CA LEU A 544 -1.14 -11.28 1.91
C LEU A 544 -2.51 -11.07 1.21
N ARG A 545 -2.75 -11.76 0.09
CA ARG A 545 -3.97 -11.68 -0.74
C ARG A 545 -4.96 -12.84 -0.53
N CYS A 546 -4.73 -13.67 0.48
CA CYS A 546 -5.21 -15.05 0.46
C CYS A 546 -6.66 -15.26 0.89
N THR A 547 -7.32 -14.28 1.53
CA THR A 547 -8.64 -14.48 2.14
C THR A 547 -9.60 -13.36 1.80
N SER A 548 -10.89 -13.71 1.63
CA SER A 548 -11.98 -12.75 1.44
C SER A 548 -12.51 -12.18 2.76
N ALA A 549 -12.00 -12.67 3.90
CA ALA A 549 -12.43 -12.27 5.23
C ALA A 549 -11.95 -10.85 5.62
N GLU A 550 -10.83 -10.40 5.05
CA GLU A 550 -10.23 -9.11 5.36
C GLU A 550 -9.90 -8.30 4.12
N SER A 551 -9.77 -6.99 4.29
CA SER A 551 -9.21 -6.10 3.29
C SER A 551 -7.69 -6.27 3.24
N GLN A 552 -7.17 -6.44 2.02
CA GLN A 552 -5.73 -6.56 1.79
C GLN A 552 -5.03 -5.30 2.30
N MET A 553 -3.97 -5.50 3.10
CA MET A 553 -3.10 -4.40 3.51
C MET A 553 -2.43 -3.74 2.30
N ASN A 554 -2.42 -2.41 2.27
CA ASN A 554 -1.67 -1.63 1.28
C ASN A 554 -0.17 -1.69 1.59
N LEU A 555 0.51 -2.72 1.06
CA LEU A 555 1.96 -2.89 1.23
C LEU A 555 2.73 -1.70 0.65
N SER A 556 2.32 -1.17 -0.50
CA SER A 556 2.92 0.02 -1.12
C SER A 556 2.93 1.22 -0.18
N GLY A 557 1.78 1.52 0.44
CA GLY A 557 1.66 2.60 1.43
C GLY A 557 2.50 2.36 2.68
N ALA A 558 2.58 1.11 3.15
CA ALA A 558 3.43 0.74 4.28
C ALA A 558 4.93 0.94 3.98
N LEU A 559 5.38 0.54 2.78
CA LEU A 559 6.75 0.75 2.33
C LEU A 559 7.09 2.23 2.15
N GLN A 560 6.17 3.03 1.63
CA GLN A 560 6.31 4.48 1.55
C GLN A 560 6.48 5.10 2.94
N ALA A 561 5.61 4.74 3.89
CA ALA A 561 5.71 5.22 5.28
C ALA A 561 7.03 4.79 5.94
N TYR A 562 7.46 3.54 5.71
CA TYR A 562 8.75 3.03 6.19
C TYR A 562 9.93 3.81 5.61
N ALA A 563 9.92 4.09 4.30
CA ALA A 563 10.97 4.86 3.63
C ALA A 563 11.02 6.31 4.14
N CYS A 564 9.88 6.98 4.27
CA CYS A 564 9.80 8.31 4.89
C CYS A 564 10.42 8.30 6.29
N LYS A 565 10.04 7.32 7.12
CA LYS A 565 10.54 7.21 8.48
C LYS A 565 12.05 6.99 8.52
N ALA A 566 12.58 6.12 7.68
CA ALA A 566 14.02 5.85 7.57
C ALA A 566 14.81 7.10 7.14
N LEU A 567 14.26 7.91 6.24
CA LEU A 567 14.88 9.15 5.76
C LEU A 567 14.73 10.33 6.74
N GLU A 568 13.82 10.25 7.70
CA GLU A 568 13.64 11.24 8.79
C GLU A 568 14.55 11.00 9.99
N MET A 569 15.19 9.83 10.09
CA MET A 569 16.07 9.50 11.21
C MET A 569 17.29 10.45 11.23
N GLU A 570 17.59 11.02 12.40
CA GLU A 570 18.72 11.92 12.61
C GLU A 570 20.09 11.21 12.60
N ASP A 571 20.10 9.88 12.84
CA ASP A 571 21.33 9.10 12.84
C ASP A 571 21.83 8.87 11.42
N LEU A 572 22.75 9.74 10.99
CA LEU A 572 23.44 9.69 9.70
C LEU A 572 24.05 8.32 9.39
N LYS A 573 24.48 7.53 10.39
CA LYS A 573 25.03 6.20 10.13
C LYS A 573 23.93 5.25 9.66
N VAL A 574 22.79 5.25 10.34
CA VAL A 574 21.66 4.41 9.98
C VAL A 574 21.10 4.84 8.62
N THR A 575 20.90 6.14 8.39
CA THR A 575 20.43 6.63 7.09
C THR A 575 21.38 6.25 5.96
N ARG A 576 22.70 6.30 6.16
CA ARG A 576 23.70 5.90 5.14
C ARG A 576 23.66 4.41 4.79
N HIS A 577 23.16 3.55 5.66
CA HIS A 577 23.09 2.12 5.40
C HIS A 577 21.69 1.67 4.96
N VAL A 578 20.64 2.24 5.54
CA VAL A 578 19.24 1.90 5.22
C VAL A 578 18.81 2.53 3.91
N ALA A 579 19.10 3.81 3.70
CA ALA A 579 18.63 4.53 2.51
C ALA A 579 19.08 3.90 1.18
N PRO A 580 20.33 3.40 1.02
CA PRO A 580 20.73 2.63 -0.15
C PRO A 580 19.86 1.41 -0.48
N THR A 581 19.31 0.76 0.54
CA THR A 581 18.52 -0.46 0.39
C THR A 581 17.04 -0.18 0.14
N LEU A 582 16.57 1.07 0.33
CA LEU A 582 15.16 1.42 0.19
C LEU A 582 14.60 1.03 -1.18
N PHE A 583 15.33 1.31 -2.26
CA PHE A 583 14.89 0.90 -3.60
C PHE A 583 14.70 -0.62 -3.71
N ARG A 584 15.58 -1.42 -3.08
CA ARG A 584 15.50 -2.89 -3.12
C ARG A 584 14.26 -3.44 -2.45
N TYR A 585 13.74 -2.78 -1.41
CA TYR A 585 12.45 -3.14 -0.83
C TYR A 585 11.35 -3.08 -1.88
N PHE A 586 11.22 -1.96 -2.58
CA PHE A 586 10.20 -1.77 -3.61
C PHE A 586 10.43 -2.64 -4.84
N TRP A 587 11.68 -2.82 -5.27
CA TRP A 587 12.01 -3.66 -6.41
C TRP A 587 11.71 -5.14 -6.14
N LYS A 588 12.22 -5.70 -5.05
CA LYS A 588 12.04 -7.12 -4.70
C LYS A 588 10.61 -7.48 -4.25
N SER A 589 9.75 -6.49 -4.04
CA SER A 589 8.33 -6.67 -3.70
C SER A 589 7.37 -6.20 -4.79
N ASP A 590 7.84 -6.08 -6.05
CA ASP A 590 7.05 -5.66 -7.21
C ASP A 590 6.23 -4.36 -6.98
N SER A 591 6.80 -3.41 -6.23
CA SER A 591 6.16 -2.18 -5.77
C SER A 591 6.87 -0.91 -6.30
N VAL A 592 7.51 -1.01 -7.47
CA VAL A 592 8.31 0.08 -8.07
C VAL A 592 7.48 1.33 -8.33
N GLU A 593 6.23 1.20 -8.76
CA GLU A 593 5.33 2.35 -8.98
C GLU A 593 5.13 3.17 -7.70
N ALA A 594 5.08 2.51 -6.53
CA ALA A 594 4.99 3.19 -5.25
C ALA A 594 6.27 3.94 -4.89
N PHE A 595 7.44 3.44 -5.30
CA PHE A 595 8.71 4.15 -5.18
C PHE A 595 8.76 5.37 -6.10
N VAL A 596 8.23 5.25 -7.33
CA VAL A 596 8.11 6.38 -8.27
C VAL A 596 7.24 7.48 -7.67
N GLU A 597 6.07 7.13 -7.14
CA GLU A 597 5.17 8.09 -6.49
C GLU A 597 5.81 8.73 -5.25
N LEU A 598 6.55 7.96 -4.45
CA LEU A 598 7.31 8.48 -3.30
C LEU A 598 8.33 9.55 -3.73
N CYS A 599 9.01 9.33 -4.85
CA CYS A 599 10.04 10.23 -5.37
C CYS A 599 9.48 11.54 -5.95
N ARG A 600 8.16 11.67 -6.14
CA ARG A 600 7.52 12.95 -6.54
C ARG A 600 7.61 14.01 -5.45
N ASN A 601 7.88 13.62 -4.21
CA ASN A 601 8.23 14.54 -3.15
C ASN A 601 9.69 14.97 -3.31
N SER A 602 9.90 16.25 -3.65
CA SER A 602 11.24 16.81 -3.91
C SER A 602 12.19 16.68 -2.72
N VAL A 603 11.70 16.74 -1.48
CA VAL A 603 12.53 16.57 -0.27
C VAL A 603 13.06 15.14 -0.17
N ILE A 604 12.19 14.16 -0.43
CA ILE A 604 12.57 12.75 -0.41
C ILE A 604 13.53 12.45 -1.56
N CYS A 605 13.22 12.92 -2.76
CA CYS A 605 14.05 12.76 -3.93
C CYS A 605 15.47 13.33 -3.72
N VAL A 606 15.57 14.53 -3.15
CA VAL A 606 16.87 15.14 -2.80
C VAL A 606 17.64 14.32 -1.76
N LYS A 607 16.97 13.73 -0.77
CA LYS A 607 17.65 12.84 0.20
C LYS A 607 18.17 11.56 -0.48
N LEU A 608 17.44 11.03 -1.44
CA LEU A 608 17.78 9.78 -2.14
C LEU A 608 18.84 9.98 -3.22
N PHE A 609 18.72 11.01 -4.06
CA PHE A 609 19.55 11.26 -5.24
C PHE A 609 20.53 12.45 -5.08
N GLY A 610 20.41 13.20 -4.00
CA GLY A 610 21.34 14.25 -3.60
C GLY A 610 20.86 15.64 -3.98
N GLN A 611 21.59 16.66 -3.53
CA GLN A 611 21.38 18.01 -4.01
C GLN A 611 22.27 18.29 -5.21
N LEU A 612 21.75 19.09 -6.15
CA LEU A 612 22.60 19.67 -7.17
C LEU A 612 23.55 20.71 -6.54
N GLY A 613 24.79 20.30 -6.26
CA GLY A 613 25.93 21.13 -5.84
C GLY A 613 27.26 20.48 -6.25
N ASP A 614 28.30 21.26 -6.58
CA ASP A 614 29.61 20.79 -7.10
C ASP A 614 30.51 20.13 -6.03
N GLY A 615 29.93 19.33 -5.15
CA GLY A 615 30.68 18.66 -4.08
C GLY A 615 30.29 17.21 -3.93
N VAL A 616 31.30 16.35 -3.77
CA VAL A 616 31.18 14.94 -3.30
C VAL A 616 30.42 14.85 -1.97
N ALA A 617 30.34 15.96 -1.21
CA ALA A 617 29.64 16.05 0.07
C ALA A 617 28.10 16.04 0.00
N ASN A 618 27.50 16.18 -1.19
CA ASN A 618 26.04 16.29 -1.38
C ASN A 618 25.42 15.13 -2.19
N GLU A 619 26.14 14.01 -2.31
CA GLU A 619 25.60 12.82 -2.97
C GLU A 619 24.40 12.25 -2.23
N GLY A 620 23.41 11.78 -3.00
CA GLY A 620 22.20 11.18 -2.45
C GLY A 620 22.48 9.86 -1.76
N ALA A 621 21.63 9.52 -0.80
CA ALA A 621 21.83 8.33 0.01
C ALA A 621 21.80 7.02 -0.82
N LEU A 622 21.09 6.97 -1.95
CA LEU A 622 21.13 5.82 -2.87
C LEU A 622 22.47 5.73 -3.63
N LEU A 623 23.11 6.87 -3.86
CA LEU A 623 24.31 6.98 -4.69
C LEU A 623 25.60 6.56 -3.96
N HIS A 624 25.55 6.46 -2.64
CA HIS A 624 26.69 6.07 -1.80
C HIS A 624 26.98 4.56 -1.76
N SER A 625 26.17 3.73 -2.41
CA SER A 625 26.32 2.28 -2.39
C SER A 625 26.63 1.70 -3.77
N SER A 626 27.13 0.47 -3.80
CA SER A 626 27.23 -0.32 -5.04
C SER A 626 25.88 -0.51 -5.73
N ALA A 627 24.75 -0.27 -5.05
CA ALA A 627 23.41 -0.33 -5.63
C ALA A 627 23.11 0.86 -6.57
N ALA A 628 23.89 1.95 -6.51
CA ALA A 628 23.72 3.13 -7.36
C ALA A 628 23.84 2.82 -8.86
N CYS A 629 24.48 1.71 -9.20
CA CYS A 629 24.74 1.28 -10.56
C CYS A 629 23.89 0.06 -11.00
N GLN A 630 22.84 -0.31 -10.25
CA GLN A 630 21.96 -1.41 -10.66
C GLN A 630 21.09 -1.00 -11.86
N PRO A 631 20.99 -1.85 -12.91
CA PRO A 631 20.21 -1.51 -14.11
C PRO A 631 18.74 -1.24 -13.78
N GLU A 632 18.17 -1.94 -12.81
CA GLU A 632 16.78 -1.78 -12.37
C GLU A 632 16.53 -0.40 -11.73
N LEU A 633 17.53 0.15 -11.04
CA LEU A 633 17.46 1.51 -10.51
C LEU A 633 17.52 2.53 -11.64
N LEU A 634 18.42 2.35 -12.62
CA LEU A 634 18.53 3.27 -13.76
C LEU A 634 17.25 3.33 -14.58
N THR A 635 16.62 2.19 -14.86
CA THR A 635 15.31 2.14 -15.55
C THR A 635 14.20 2.80 -14.72
N THR A 636 14.25 2.63 -13.40
CA THR A 636 13.29 3.29 -12.50
C THR A 636 13.51 4.80 -12.47
N MET A 637 14.75 5.29 -12.50
CA MET A 637 15.07 6.72 -12.55
C MET A 637 14.50 7.40 -13.79
N ASP A 638 14.57 6.75 -14.95
CA ASP A 638 13.92 7.25 -16.17
C ASP A 638 12.40 7.37 -15.98
N THR A 639 11.78 6.36 -15.37
CA THR A 639 10.34 6.38 -15.04
C THR A 639 9.98 7.49 -14.04
N ILE A 640 10.83 7.75 -13.03
CA ILE A 640 10.67 8.85 -12.07
C ILE A 640 10.70 10.19 -12.81
N ALA A 641 11.65 10.37 -13.73
CA ALA A 641 11.77 11.61 -14.50
C ALA A 641 10.53 11.86 -15.38
N ASP A 642 10.05 10.83 -16.08
CA ASP A 642 8.86 10.93 -16.93
C ASP A 642 7.57 11.22 -16.12
N ALA A 643 7.42 10.58 -14.95
CA ALA A 643 6.32 10.86 -14.02
C ALA A 643 6.38 12.30 -13.49
N ALA A 644 7.56 12.79 -13.11
CA ALA A 644 7.77 14.16 -12.65
C ALA A 644 7.49 15.19 -13.75
N ALA A 645 7.94 14.93 -14.98
CA ALA A 645 7.69 15.78 -16.13
C ALA A 645 6.19 15.89 -16.45
N THR A 646 5.47 14.76 -16.41
CA THR A 646 4.02 14.70 -16.63
C THR A 646 3.24 15.44 -15.54
N ALA A 647 3.76 15.45 -14.31
CA ALA A 647 3.21 16.20 -13.19
C ALA A 647 3.53 17.71 -13.20
N GLY A 648 4.29 18.19 -14.19
CA GLY A 648 4.75 19.58 -14.26
C GLY A 648 5.88 19.93 -13.28
N GLN A 649 6.50 18.93 -12.65
CA GLN A 649 7.65 19.10 -11.75
C GLN A 649 8.96 19.10 -12.54
N VAL A 650 9.14 20.12 -13.39
CA VAL A 650 10.23 20.18 -14.38
C VAL A 650 11.61 20.10 -13.72
N GLU A 651 11.83 20.81 -12.62
CA GLU A 651 13.13 20.81 -11.93
C GLU A 651 13.50 19.44 -11.39
N LEU A 652 12.52 18.71 -10.87
CA LEU A 652 12.70 17.36 -10.34
C LEU A 652 13.04 16.37 -11.46
N ALA A 653 12.31 16.45 -12.58
CA ALA A 653 12.58 15.60 -13.75
C ALA A 653 14.01 15.81 -14.28
N VAL A 654 14.40 17.07 -14.48
CA VAL A 654 15.75 17.40 -14.96
C VAL A 654 16.82 17.03 -13.93
N HIS A 655 16.54 17.17 -12.63
CA HIS A 655 17.44 16.69 -11.57
C HIS A 655 17.78 15.22 -11.73
N ILE A 656 16.74 14.37 -11.80
CA ILE A 656 16.90 12.92 -11.91
C ILE A 656 17.63 12.54 -13.21
N LEU A 657 17.32 13.18 -14.33
CA LEU A 657 17.98 12.91 -15.61
C LEU A 657 19.47 13.30 -15.60
N LEU A 658 19.85 14.40 -14.95
CA LEU A 658 21.26 14.76 -14.79
C LEU A 658 22.01 13.79 -13.86
N VAL A 659 21.34 13.26 -12.83
CA VAL A 659 21.91 12.20 -11.99
C VAL A 659 22.06 10.90 -12.79
N LEU A 660 21.06 10.57 -13.62
CA LEU A 660 21.10 9.41 -14.52
C LEU A 660 22.24 9.50 -15.54
N ASP A 661 22.44 10.66 -16.19
CA ASP A 661 23.60 10.92 -17.05
C ASP A 661 24.91 10.62 -16.33
N ARG A 662 25.08 11.18 -15.13
CA ARG A 662 26.30 10.99 -14.34
C ARG A 662 26.57 9.52 -14.05
N LEU A 663 25.56 8.76 -13.64
CA LEU A 663 25.69 7.33 -13.35
C LEU A 663 25.95 6.50 -14.61
N ALA A 664 25.27 6.81 -15.71
CA ALA A 664 25.47 6.14 -17.01
C ALA A 664 26.91 6.37 -17.53
N VAL A 665 27.44 7.59 -17.42
CA VAL A 665 28.84 7.90 -17.76
C VAL A 665 29.82 7.10 -16.90
N GLN A 666 29.56 6.95 -15.59
CA GLN A 666 30.39 6.13 -14.69
C GLN A 666 30.41 4.65 -15.12
N GLN A 667 29.29 4.14 -15.64
CA GLN A 667 29.18 2.77 -16.17
C GLN A 667 29.68 2.62 -17.62
N ARG A 668 30.04 3.73 -18.29
CA ARG A 668 30.35 3.78 -19.73
C ARG A 668 29.14 3.39 -20.61
N ASP A 669 27.92 3.59 -20.12
CA ASP A 669 26.69 3.46 -20.90
C ASP A 669 26.41 4.78 -21.64
N VAL A 670 26.91 4.83 -22.87
CA VAL A 670 26.79 6.02 -23.72
C VAL A 670 25.34 6.25 -24.17
N GLN A 671 24.55 5.19 -24.40
CA GLN A 671 23.19 5.32 -24.91
C GLN A 671 22.26 5.93 -23.85
N THR A 672 22.30 5.41 -22.62
CA THR A 672 21.48 5.94 -21.53
C THR A 672 21.89 7.38 -21.15
N SER A 673 23.19 7.71 -21.18
CA SER A 673 23.66 9.08 -20.98
C SER A 673 23.12 10.03 -22.04
N GLN A 674 23.21 9.66 -23.33
CA GLN A 674 22.68 10.48 -24.43
C GLN A 674 21.17 10.67 -24.33
N GLU A 675 20.42 9.61 -24.04
CA GLU A 675 18.96 9.69 -23.93
C GLU A 675 18.53 10.54 -22.73
N ALA A 676 19.22 10.40 -21.58
CA ALA A 676 18.94 11.22 -20.40
C ALA A 676 19.16 12.72 -20.67
N LEU A 677 20.26 13.08 -21.35
CA LEU A 677 20.55 14.46 -21.73
C LEU A 677 19.55 15.00 -22.76
N ARG A 678 19.14 14.17 -23.73
CA ARG A 678 18.13 14.53 -24.73
C ARG A 678 16.76 14.77 -24.08
N LYS A 679 16.30 13.85 -23.22
CA LYS A 679 15.07 14.02 -22.43
C LYS A 679 15.12 15.27 -21.56
N ALA A 680 16.24 15.52 -20.87
CA ALA A 680 16.38 16.70 -20.02
C ALA A 680 16.22 18.01 -20.82
N THR A 681 16.77 18.02 -22.04
CA THR A 681 16.63 19.14 -22.99
C THR A 681 15.17 19.34 -23.40
N LEU A 682 14.48 18.26 -23.78
CA LEU A 682 13.07 18.27 -24.16
C LEU A 682 12.15 18.72 -23.01
N THR A 683 12.42 18.31 -21.78
CA THR A 683 11.63 18.71 -20.60
C THR A 683 11.83 20.17 -20.24
N LEU A 684 13.05 20.69 -20.38
CA LEU A 684 13.40 22.05 -19.94
C LEU A 684 13.06 23.14 -20.96
N ASN A 685 13.05 22.83 -22.26
CA ASN A 685 12.78 23.79 -23.33
C ASN A 685 11.42 24.51 -23.17
N PRO A 686 10.28 23.81 -22.99
CA PRO A 686 8.99 24.47 -22.79
C PRO A 686 8.99 25.34 -21.53
N ALA A 687 9.62 24.91 -20.44
CA ALA A 687 9.67 25.65 -19.18
C ALA A 687 10.49 26.95 -19.31
N LEU A 688 11.65 26.90 -19.96
CA LEU A 688 12.45 28.09 -20.24
C LEU A 688 11.72 29.05 -21.19
N SER A 689 11.03 28.52 -22.19
CA SER A 689 10.22 29.34 -23.09
C SER A 689 9.12 30.11 -22.35
N HIS A 690 8.35 29.40 -21.50
CA HIS A 690 7.33 30.03 -20.66
C HIS A 690 7.92 31.03 -19.66
N SER A 691 9.14 30.79 -19.15
CA SER A 691 9.82 31.68 -18.21
C SER A 691 10.01 33.11 -18.76
N ALA A 692 10.18 33.26 -20.08
CA ALA A 692 10.38 34.55 -20.74
C ALA A 692 9.15 35.46 -20.71
N HIS A 693 7.95 34.91 -20.44
CA HIS A 693 6.71 35.67 -20.34
C HIS A 693 6.45 36.25 -18.95
N TYR A 694 7.19 35.82 -17.92
CA TYR A 694 7.02 36.31 -16.55
C TYR A 694 7.88 37.54 -16.29
N THR A 695 7.26 38.73 -16.35
CA THR A 695 7.92 40.02 -16.10
C THR A 695 8.16 40.33 -14.61
N SER A 696 7.46 39.65 -13.68
CA SER A 696 7.53 39.97 -12.23
C SER A 696 7.23 38.80 -11.26
N GLY A 697 7.24 37.53 -11.70
CA GLY A 697 6.80 36.37 -10.89
C GLY A 697 7.93 35.60 -10.18
N SER A 698 7.71 35.25 -8.90
CA SER A 698 8.44 34.30 -8.02
C SER A 698 9.92 34.04 -8.37
N SER A 699 10.84 34.74 -7.68
CA SER A 699 12.29 34.65 -7.91
C SER A 699 12.84 33.22 -7.83
N VAL A 700 12.29 32.39 -6.95
CA VAL A 700 12.85 31.07 -6.61
C VAL A 700 12.71 30.05 -7.73
N HIS A 701 11.55 29.95 -8.39
CA HIS A 701 11.34 29.00 -9.50
C HIS A 701 12.23 29.36 -10.70
N ARG A 702 12.36 30.66 -10.97
CA ARG A 702 13.21 31.19 -12.03
C ARG A 702 14.70 30.98 -11.74
N GLU A 703 15.12 31.17 -10.50
CA GLU A 703 16.50 30.89 -10.06
C GLU A 703 16.86 29.41 -10.21
N ASN A 704 15.94 28.52 -9.81
CA ASN A 704 16.13 27.08 -9.97
C ASN A 704 16.22 26.68 -11.45
N LEU A 705 15.28 27.10 -12.30
CA LEU A 705 15.33 26.80 -13.75
C LEU A 705 16.64 27.26 -14.39
N VAL A 706 17.17 28.43 -14.00
CA VAL A 706 18.47 28.93 -14.48
C VAL A 706 19.64 28.09 -13.96
N LEU A 707 19.57 27.59 -12.72
CA LEU A 707 20.59 26.68 -12.17
C LEU A 707 20.63 25.36 -12.95
N TYR A 708 19.46 24.76 -13.22
CA TYR A 708 19.33 23.53 -13.98
C TYR A 708 19.78 23.70 -15.44
N SER A 709 19.41 24.82 -16.08
CA SER A 709 19.81 25.09 -17.45
C SER A 709 21.32 25.29 -17.59
N ARG A 710 21.97 25.99 -16.66
CA ARG A 710 23.44 26.13 -16.67
C ARG A 710 24.13 24.77 -16.60
N ARG A 711 23.69 23.89 -15.70
CA ARG A 711 24.31 22.57 -15.54
C ARG A 711 24.09 21.67 -16.74
N LEU A 712 22.88 21.66 -17.29
CA LEU A 712 22.62 20.90 -18.52
C LEU A 712 23.46 21.44 -19.68
N LYS A 713 23.62 22.77 -19.80
CA LYS A 713 24.50 23.41 -20.78
C LYS A 713 25.96 22.95 -20.63
N ASP A 714 26.50 22.98 -19.41
CA ASP A 714 27.87 22.56 -19.13
C ASP A 714 28.09 21.07 -19.46
N ARG A 715 27.12 20.21 -19.10
CA ARG A 715 27.16 18.77 -19.40
C ARG A 715 27.07 18.47 -20.89
N LEU A 716 26.17 19.14 -21.62
CA LEU A 716 26.07 19.01 -23.08
C LEU A 716 27.36 19.43 -23.79
N GLN A 717 28.04 20.48 -23.31
CA GLN A 717 29.32 20.95 -23.86
C GLN A 717 30.50 20.00 -23.55
N GLN A 718 30.45 19.28 -22.43
CA GLN A 718 31.46 18.30 -22.03
C GLN A 718 31.23 16.91 -22.64
N SER A 719 30.06 16.66 -23.22
CA SER A 719 29.75 15.38 -23.86
C SER A 719 30.62 15.17 -25.10
N ALA A 720 31.28 14.02 -25.18
CA ALA A 720 32.03 13.62 -26.37
C ALA A 720 31.12 13.14 -27.53
N ALA A 721 29.85 12.89 -27.22
CA ALA A 721 28.86 12.43 -28.18
C ALA A 721 28.13 13.60 -28.85
N ASP A 722 27.90 13.48 -30.15
CA ASP A 722 27.03 14.40 -30.88
C ASP A 722 25.57 14.10 -30.52
N ILE A 723 25.08 14.74 -29.45
CA ILE A 723 23.66 14.78 -29.09
C ILE A 723 22.91 15.77 -30.03
N GLY A 724 23.58 16.24 -31.08
CA GLY A 724 23.13 17.25 -32.02
C GLY A 724 21.72 17.00 -32.56
N GLY A 725 20.88 18.01 -32.39
CA GLY A 725 19.48 18.03 -32.80
C GLY A 725 18.93 19.45 -32.75
N ARG A 726 17.76 19.67 -33.37
CA ARG A 726 17.06 20.96 -33.38
C ARG A 726 16.68 21.39 -31.96
N GLU A 727 16.43 20.42 -31.09
CA GLU A 727 16.02 20.56 -29.69
C GLU A 727 17.17 21.10 -28.81
N VAL A 728 18.38 20.59 -29.00
CA VAL A 728 19.59 21.05 -28.29
C VAL A 728 19.98 22.46 -28.75
N GLN A 729 19.87 22.74 -30.05
CA GLN A 729 20.07 24.11 -30.56
C GLN A 729 19.03 25.08 -29.98
N ALA A 730 17.76 24.68 -29.91
CA ALA A 730 16.71 25.45 -29.27
C ALA A 730 17.02 25.72 -27.79
N PHE A 731 17.52 24.71 -27.06
CA PHE A 731 17.93 24.84 -25.67
C PHE A 731 19.04 25.88 -25.47
N PHE A 732 20.08 25.88 -26.31
CA PHE A 732 21.14 26.90 -26.23
C PHE A 732 20.61 28.31 -26.48
N HIS A 733 19.68 28.48 -27.43
CA HIS A 733 19.02 29.78 -27.65
C HIS A 733 18.16 30.19 -26.44
N LEU A 734 17.39 29.28 -25.86
CA LEU A 734 16.59 29.53 -24.67
C LEU A 734 17.44 29.86 -23.44
N CYS A 735 18.63 29.27 -23.31
CA CYS A 735 19.59 29.63 -22.26
C CYS A 735 20.05 31.09 -22.40
N LEU A 736 20.38 31.54 -23.61
CA LEU A 736 20.76 32.94 -23.88
C LEU A 736 19.60 33.90 -23.59
N ILE A 737 18.38 33.52 -23.97
CA ILE A 737 17.17 34.31 -23.66
C ILE A 737 16.97 34.41 -22.15
N ALA A 738 17.07 33.31 -21.41
CA ALA A 738 16.94 33.29 -19.96
C ALA A 738 18.04 34.11 -19.26
N GLU A 739 19.27 34.05 -19.78
CA GLU A 739 20.41 34.82 -19.29
C GLU A 739 20.23 36.33 -19.53
N PHE A 740 19.83 36.74 -20.74
CA PHE A 740 19.45 38.13 -21.05
C PHE A 740 18.44 38.68 -20.04
N HIS A 741 17.39 37.90 -19.81
CA HIS A 741 16.31 38.20 -18.88
C HIS A 741 16.82 38.31 -17.43
N SER A 742 17.73 37.42 -16.99
CA SER A 742 18.37 37.50 -15.67
C SER A 742 19.24 38.75 -15.50
N LEU A 743 20.05 39.08 -16.51
CA LEU A 743 20.94 40.24 -16.51
C LEU A 743 20.16 41.55 -16.50
N TYR A 744 19.06 41.61 -17.27
CA TYR A 744 18.13 42.75 -17.27
C TYR A 744 17.60 43.04 -15.86
N HIS A 745 17.06 42.04 -15.15
CA HIS A 745 16.52 42.25 -13.80
C HIS A 745 17.61 42.54 -12.74
N LYS A 746 18.85 42.11 -12.98
CA LYS A 746 20.02 42.46 -12.13
C LYS A 746 20.57 43.85 -12.43
N ASN A 747 19.93 44.64 -13.30
CA ASN A 747 20.39 45.95 -13.77
C ASN A 747 21.77 45.91 -14.48
N GLN A 748 22.16 44.75 -15.02
CA GLN A 748 23.40 44.57 -15.80
C GLN A 748 23.09 44.75 -17.29
N HIS A 749 22.67 45.97 -17.66
CA HIS A 749 22.07 46.27 -18.96
C HIS A 749 23.02 46.05 -20.14
N ASP A 750 24.29 46.46 -20.03
CA ASP A 750 25.27 46.31 -21.11
C ASP A 750 25.57 44.83 -21.42
N GLN A 751 25.62 44.00 -20.37
CA GLN A 751 25.80 42.55 -20.50
C GLN A 751 24.54 41.89 -21.08
N ALA A 752 23.35 42.37 -20.69
CA ALA A 752 22.09 41.90 -21.24
C ALA A 752 22.04 42.13 -22.77
N VAL A 753 22.31 43.36 -23.23
CA VAL A 753 22.38 43.68 -24.67
C VAL A 753 23.36 42.75 -25.39
N THR A 754 24.57 42.61 -24.85
CA THR A 754 25.60 41.73 -25.42
C THR A 754 25.12 40.28 -25.53
N THR A 755 24.42 39.77 -24.51
CA THR A 755 23.88 38.41 -24.48
C THR A 755 22.77 38.20 -25.51
N PHE A 756 21.85 39.16 -25.66
CA PHE A 756 20.79 39.08 -26.66
C PHE A 756 21.37 39.01 -28.07
N LEU A 757 22.38 39.84 -28.37
CA LEU A 757 23.04 39.89 -29.67
C LEU A 757 23.86 38.64 -30.02
N GLN A 758 24.04 37.69 -29.10
CA GLN A 758 24.67 36.38 -29.38
C GLN A 758 23.72 35.39 -30.06
N LEU A 759 22.42 35.69 -30.16
CA LEU A 759 21.45 34.86 -30.88
C LEU A 759 21.75 34.89 -32.39
N ARG A 760 22.00 33.71 -32.98
CA ARG A 760 22.52 33.55 -34.35
C ARG A 760 21.54 33.93 -35.47
N PHE A 761 20.26 34.09 -35.15
CA PHE A 761 19.19 34.41 -36.10
C PHE A 761 18.79 35.89 -36.06
N LEU A 762 19.53 36.73 -35.32
CA LEU A 762 19.30 38.18 -35.30
C LEU A 762 19.99 38.86 -36.48
N PRO A 763 19.35 39.87 -37.10
CA PRO A 763 20.00 40.65 -38.15
C PRO A 763 21.12 41.52 -37.56
N THR A 764 22.35 41.33 -38.04
CA THR A 764 23.49 42.18 -37.66
C THR A 764 23.54 43.50 -38.43
N GLN A 765 22.97 43.51 -39.65
CA GLN A 765 22.87 44.69 -40.51
C GLN A 765 21.48 44.77 -41.16
N ALA A 766 21.15 45.95 -41.69
CA ALA A 766 19.86 46.17 -42.36
C ALA A 766 19.67 45.30 -43.62
N SER A 767 20.77 44.85 -44.25
CA SER A 767 20.77 43.93 -45.39
C SER A 767 20.34 42.51 -45.02
N ASP A 768 20.57 42.09 -43.78
CA ASP A 768 20.47 40.68 -43.37
C ASP A 768 19.07 40.32 -42.86
N VAL A 769 18.15 41.29 -42.86
CA VAL A 769 16.82 41.19 -42.26
C VAL A 769 15.97 40.10 -42.90
N ASP A 770 16.03 39.95 -44.23
CA ASP A 770 15.29 38.93 -44.97
C ASP A 770 15.79 37.52 -44.65
N ASP A 771 17.11 37.31 -44.80
CA ASP A 771 17.75 36.02 -44.54
C ASP A 771 17.58 35.58 -43.07
N SER A 772 17.72 36.52 -42.12
CA SER A 772 17.50 36.28 -40.69
C SER A 772 16.03 35.95 -40.37
N ALA A 773 15.09 36.55 -41.09
CA ALA A 773 13.66 36.23 -40.92
C ALA A 773 13.33 34.86 -41.49
N GLU A 774 13.89 34.49 -42.64
CA GLU A 774 13.73 33.15 -43.21
C GLU A 774 14.34 32.09 -42.30
N GLN A 775 15.55 32.32 -41.78
CA GLN A 775 16.19 31.44 -40.82
C GLN A 775 15.34 31.26 -39.56
N PHE A 776 14.82 32.36 -38.99
CA PHE A 776 13.94 32.31 -37.83
C PHE A 776 12.65 31.52 -38.10
N ASN A 777 12.06 31.69 -39.27
CA ASN A 777 10.79 31.05 -39.63
C ASN A 777 10.92 29.55 -39.99
N THR A 778 12.10 29.08 -40.38
CA THR A 778 12.29 27.72 -40.93
C THR A 778 13.12 26.82 -40.01
N SER A 779 14.15 27.36 -39.36
CA SER A 779 15.15 26.56 -38.63
C SER A 779 14.96 26.58 -37.10
N VAL A 780 14.36 27.63 -36.56
CA VAL A 780 14.20 27.82 -35.12
C VAL A 780 13.03 27.00 -34.58
N SER A 781 13.15 26.43 -33.38
CA SER A 781 12.08 25.65 -32.73
C SER A 781 10.93 26.54 -32.23
N ASP A 782 9.72 25.99 -32.18
CA ASP A 782 8.52 26.67 -31.70
C ASP A 782 8.65 27.18 -30.26
N ASP A 783 9.43 26.50 -29.41
CA ASP A 783 9.73 26.96 -28.04
C ASP A 783 10.46 28.31 -28.04
N VAL A 784 11.45 28.47 -28.92
CA VAL A 784 12.20 29.73 -29.05
C VAL A 784 11.30 30.80 -29.67
N VAL A 785 10.52 30.44 -30.71
CA VAL A 785 9.56 31.35 -31.34
C VAL A 785 8.57 31.91 -30.31
N THR A 786 8.13 31.08 -29.37
CA THR A 786 7.22 31.49 -28.28
C THR A 786 7.88 32.47 -27.31
N ALA A 787 9.15 32.27 -26.97
CA ALA A 787 9.91 33.10 -26.03
C ALA A 787 10.37 34.45 -26.61
N MET A 788 10.51 34.58 -27.93
CA MET A 788 11.07 35.77 -28.56
C MET A 788 10.23 37.06 -28.44
N PRO A 789 8.89 37.07 -28.63
CA PRO A 789 8.08 38.28 -28.54
C PRO A 789 8.32 39.15 -27.29
N PRO A 790 8.18 38.64 -26.04
CA PRO A 790 8.43 39.45 -24.86
C PRO A 790 9.91 39.88 -24.75
N THR A 791 10.82 39.04 -25.24
CA THR A 791 12.27 39.27 -25.18
C THR A 791 12.69 40.43 -26.09
N VAL A 792 12.17 40.48 -27.33
CA VAL A 792 12.45 41.59 -28.27
C VAL A 792 11.92 42.92 -27.74
N VAL A 793 10.69 42.93 -27.20
CA VAL A 793 10.11 44.14 -26.59
C VAL A 793 10.98 44.64 -25.45
N LEU A 794 11.42 43.74 -24.57
CA LEU A 794 12.27 44.08 -23.43
C LEU A 794 13.63 44.63 -23.90
N PHE A 795 14.23 44.01 -24.90
CA PHE A 795 15.48 44.45 -25.51
C PHE A 795 15.36 45.87 -26.08
N LEU A 796 14.31 46.17 -26.86
CA LEU A 796 14.15 47.49 -27.44
C LEU A 796 13.86 48.57 -26.38
N LYS A 797 13.12 48.24 -25.31
CA LYS A 797 12.94 49.14 -24.16
C LYS A 797 14.26 49.40 -23.43
N LEU A 798 15.12 48.39 -23.31
CA LEU A 798 16.46 48.51 -22.74
C LEU A 798 17.33 49.44 -23.59
N GLU A 799 17.37 49.23 -24.91
CA GLU A 799 18.10 50.08 -25.85
C GLU A 799 17.62 51.54 -25.81
N LEU A 800 16.31 51.78 -25.75
CA LEU A 800 15.76 53.13 -25.52
C LEU A 800 16.28 53.76 -24.22
N SER A 801 16.37 52.98 -23.15
CA SER A 801 16.87 53.47 -21.87
C SER A 801 18.37 53.80 -21.90
N LEU A 802 19.15 53.04 -22.67
CA LEU A 802 20.58 53.24 -22.85
C LEU A 802 20.88 54.41 -23.81
N LEU A 803 20.09 54.59 -24.87
CA LEU A 803 20.19 55.73 -25.80
C LEU A 803 20.14 57.09 -25.10
N ARG A 804 19.34 57.21 -24.03
CA ARG A 804 19.26 58.44 -23.22
C ARG A 804 20.60 58.80 -22.55
N LYS A 805 21.51 57.85 -22.44
CA LYS A 805 22.85 58.00 -21.81
C LYS A 805 23.99 58.14 -22.83
N LEU A 806 23.74 57.90 -24.13
CA LEU A 806 24.75 57.89 -25.18
C LEU A 806 24.94 59.27 -25.86
N SER A 807 26.15 59.51 -26.39
CA SER A 807 26.47 60.70 -27.19
C SER A 807 25.86 60.62 -28.60
N ALA A 808 25.72 61.76 -29.30
CA ALA A 808 25.06 61.81 -30.61
C ALA A 808 25.70 60.88 -31.67
N ALA A 809 27.02 60.66 -31.60
CA ALA A 809 27.73 59.76 -32.51
C ALA A 809 27.46 58.26 -32.23
N GLU A 810 27.19 57.91 -30.97
CA GLU A 810 26.94 56.53 -30.52
C GLU A 810 25.47 56.12 -30.66
N ARG A 811 24.56 57.08 -30.84
CA ARG A 811 23.11 56.82 -31.00
C ARG A 811 22.76 56.23 -32.36
N ALA A 812 23.43 56.66 -33.42
CA ALA A 812 23.15 56.23 -34.80
C ALA A 812 23.18 54.69 -35.00
N PRO A 813 24.21 53.94 -34.55
CA PRO A 813 24.24 52.48 -34.72
C PRO A 813 23.15 51.77 -33.91
N VAL A 814 22.83 52.26 -32.71
CA VAL A 814 21.79 51.69 -31.85
C VAL A 814 20.40 51.86 -32.47
N ILE A 815 20.11 53.04 -33.02
CA ILE A 815 18.85 53.31 -33.75
C ILE A 815 18.74 52.43 -35.01
N GLN A 816 19.84 52.25 -35.75
CA GLN A 816 19.86 51.38 -36.93
C GLN A 816 19.59 49.92 -36.55
N MET A 817 20.19 49.41 -35.47
CA MET A 817 19.95 48.06 -34.97
C MET A 817 18.50 47.86 -34.52
N ALA A 818 17.94 48.80 -33.75
CA ALA A 818 16.55 48.76 -33.32
C ALA A 818 15.58 48.70 -34.52
N LYS A 819 15.81 49.51 -35.56
CA LYS A 819 15.01 49.50 -36.79
C LYS A 819 15.16 48.20 -37.58
N ALA A 820 16.36 47.60 -37.61
CA ALA A 820 16.58 46.30 -38.25
C ALA A 820 15.81 45.19 -37.54
N ILE A 821 15.83 45.16 -36.20
CA ILE A 821 15.08 44.19 -35.38
C ILE A 821 13.56 44.35 -35.56
N ILE A 822 13.03 45.57 -35.57
CA ILE A 822 11.59 45.82 -35.78
C ILE A 822 11.15 45.34 -37.17
N ARG A 823 11.94 45.63 -38.21
CA ARG A 823 11.68 45.12 -39.57
C ARG A 823 11.76 43.61 -39.64
N TRP A 824 12.70 42.98 -38.93
CA TRP A 824 12.81 41.53 -38.83
C TRP A 824 11.57 40.89 -38.19
N VAL A 825 11.05 41.43 -37.08
CA VAL A 825 9.80 40.95 -36.45
C VAL A 825 8.61 41.05 -37.40
N SER A 826 8.54 42.11 -38.22
CA SER A 826 7.44 42.28 -39.19
C SER A 826 7.37 41.19 -40.26
N LYS A 827 8.44 40.40 -40.44
CA LYS A 827 8.57 39.32 -41.44
C LYS A 827 8.37 37.91 -40.84
N TRP A 828 7.99 37.79 -39.57
CA TRP A 828 7.71 36.49 -38.94
C TRP A 828 6.42 35.84 -39.50
N ARG A 829 6.46 34.54 -39.79
CA ARG A 829 5.32 33.77 -40.38
C ARG A 829 4.22 33.48 -39.37
N PHE A 830 4.58 33.19 -38.12
CA PHE A 830 3.60 33.10 -37.04
C PHE A 830 3.17 34.53 -36.73
N ASN A 831 1.92 34.88 -37.05
CA ASN A 831 1.34 36.21 -36.84
C ASN A 831 1.88 36.82 -35.53
N ALA A 832 2.86 37.72 -35.63
CA ALA A 832 3.18 38.64 -34.55
C ALA A 832 1.83 39.22 -34.13
N ARG A 833 1.35 38.88 -32.92
CA ARG A 833 0.02 39.32 -32.46
C ARG A 833 -0.08 40.79 -32.80
N LYS A 834 -1.20 41.26 -33.37
CA LYS A 834 -1.37 42.69 -33.73
C LYS A 834 -1.00 43.62 -32.56
N ASP A 835 -1.06 43.10 -31.33
CA ASP A 835 -0.59 43.73 -30.10
C ASP A 835 0.94 43.91 -30.05
N LEU A 836 1.75 42.91 -30.40
CA LEU A 836 3.22 42.99 -30.48
C LEU A 836 3.65 44.07 -31.48
N MET A 837 3.09 44.06 -32.69
CA MET A 837 3.45 45.07 -33.69
C MET A 837 3.03 46.50 -33.27
N ARG A 838 1.90 46.65 -32.58
CA ARG A 838 1.49 47.94 -31.99
C ARG A 838 2.45 48.40 -30.91
N GLU A 839 2.90 47.49 -30.03
CA GLU A 839 3.87 47.81 -28.98
C GLU A 839 5.23 48.17 -29.59
N LEU A 840 5.69 47.44 -30.60
CA LEU A 840 6.93 47.74 -31.33
C LEU A 840 6.89 49.09 -32.04
N GLN A 841 5.77 49.44 -32.69
CA GLN A 841 5.58 50.77 -33.30
C GLN A 841 5.57 51.90 -32.26
N SER A 842 4.98 51.66 -31.08
CA SER A 842 5.02 52.62 -29.96
C SER A 842 6.43 52.80 -29.37
N VAL A 843 7.28 51.79 -29.49
CA VAL A 843 8.68 51.83 -29.09
C VAL A 843 9.52 52.52 -30.17
N GLU A 844 9.25 52.24 -31.46
CA GLU A 844 9.91 52.88 -32.61
C GLU A 844 9.74 54.40 -32.61
N SER A 845 8.54 54.91 -32.36
CA SER A 845 8.28 56.35 -32.31
C SER A 845 9.08 57.09 -31.22
N GLN A 846 9.56 56.38 -30.20
CA GLN A 846 10.42 56.93 -29.14
C GLN A 846 11.91 56.94 -29.54
N PHE A 847 12.32 56.18 -30.56
CA PHE A 847 13.68 56.26 -31.12
C PHE A 847 13.81 57.45 -32.09
N ASP A 848 12.70 57.88 -32.69
CA ASP A 848 12.65 59.01 -33.64
C ASP A 848 12.37 60.36 -32.95
N ALA A 849 12.04 60.36 -31.65
CA ALA A 849 11.85 61.53 -30.79
C ALA A 849 13.13 61.88 -30.03
#